data_AF-A0A497LP99-F1
#
_entry.id   AF-A0A497LP99-F1
#
_cell.length_a   1.000
_cell.length_b   1.000
_cell.length_c   1.000
_cell.angle_alpha   90.00
_cell.angle_beta   90.00
_cell.angle_gamma   90.00
#
_symmetry.space_group_name_H-M   'P 1'
#
loop_
_entity.id
_entity.type
_entity.pdbx_description
1 polymer ?
#
loop_
_entity_poly.entity_id
_entity_poly.type
_entity_poly.pdbx_seq_one_letter_code
_entity_poly.pdbx_strand_id
1 'polypeptide(L)'
;MIIGPDIVINGINISTSDNNLYVSASIWNIGNISACNFTVNFSLNSSTGTVNETEEIDRLAPGDERIISFSEHIESNKVYNITILADSEEEVDEFNEDNNIKSERIGPDIVVENINKTPAYPVIGLTINKISVTVENKGEIAAENFNISFKFNFTYLDANKNVARANETIKKENISLGPHEAKNLTLEWNPPSKYVVDLHYYDTYITVEADPDMMVEESDEKNNIFVDKSSWRIYTDTGYKANRPLTVKYHEEMVHCGINYSVGDSYYMGGSEESVYGPVHFDDVFPEDANVKVARLYLYWNWGYERKRDPLTGDEKMFPVELDVEVKFEGNGTHVLEPDDRYIEYPIATRFDVSYGTYAYNVTEYIGRENKVTAIRRGPWSDDKYTAAIEGMAILVIYEHEDMPMTTYWICEGADVLWTDGYMTGLTPEQCTTPAVFNGTADLKKVNATLWTIVPFGSDRGDDDDRLIFNNKTWHDVWERYPSVSGRREPEVSIDKRFVTEYMIKENNTAEFQDNGDWMVPSNAFLILKYPPDLVPYPKNPHYFTVMGEKTPINITIRNEGRSKAKNFSVVFRASEGSPREIKMHIDEIDGIDSGRNWKNVTFYWTAPKRVGFVDITIEVDADDDVEELINHRIDGEENNVAVGVITVELSEGSGPPTGGKGGTSSGGVGLKAPSGTVKGYLLNPIPWLSEKGGSLGFSFWEYLIKSTAVLVGISLLVLGFFFERRKHNQVKEG
;
A
#
# COMPACT_ATOMS: atom_id res chain seq x y z
N MET A 1 -61.67 -52.63 -44.34
CA MET A 1 -61.27 -52.53 -42.92
C MET A 1 -60.43 -53.77 -42.67
N ILE A 2 -59.12 -53.61 -42.59
CA ILE A 2 -58.22 -54.70 -42.19
C ILE A 2 -58.31 -54.78 -40.66
N ILE A 3 -58.20 -55.99 -40.11
CA ILE A 3 -58.45 -56.26 -38.69
C ILE A 3 -57.36 -57.22 -38.23
N GLY A 4 -56.49 -56.75 -37.35
CA GLY A 4 -55.32 -57.46 -36.80
C GLY A 4 -54.78 -56.74 -35.56
N PRO A 5 -53.84 -57.35 -34.82
CA PRO A 5 -52.99 -56.67 -33.85
C PRO A 5 -51.93 -55.79 -34.55
N ASP A 6 -51.24 -54.95 -33.76
CA ASP A 6 -50.15 -54.07 -34.18
C ASP A 6 -49.44 -53.62 -32.88
N ILE A 7 -48.28 -54.20 -32.56
CA ILE A 7 -47.60 -54.17 -31.26
C ILE A 7 -46.38 -53.23 -31.35
N VAL A 8 -46.51 -52.02 -30.79
CA VAL A 8 -45.42 -51.03 -30.82
C VAL A 8 -44.72 -50.91 -29.46
N ILE A 9 -43.39 -50.79 -29.48
CA ILE A 9 -42.63 -50.35 -28.29
C ILE A 9 -42.78 -48.84 -28.14
N ASN A 10 -43.82 -48.44 -27.41
CA ASN A 10 -44.24 -47.05 -27.19
C ASN A 10 -43.16 -46.22 -26.46
N GLY A 11 -42.35 -46.87 -25.61
CA GLY A 11 -41.28 -46.18 -24.88
C GLY A 11 -40.29 -47.15 -24.23
N ILE A 12 -39.10 -46.66 -23.96
CA ILE A 12 -38.09 -47.31 -23.11
C ILE A 12 -37.64 -46.26 -22.09
N ASN A 13 -37.50 -46.67 -20.84
CA ASN A 13 -36.93 -45.87 -19.76
C ASN A 13 -35.80 -46.68 -19.10
N ILE A 14 -34.62 -46.07 -19.05
CA ILE A 14 -33.36 -46.69 -18.59
C ILE A 14 -32.86 -45.93 -17.36
N SER A 15 -32.33 -46.65 -16.38
CA SER A 15 -31.58 -46.06 -15.27
C SER A 15 -30.54 -47.02 -14.72
N THR A 16 -29.56 -46.49 -13.99
CA THR A 16 -28.41 -47.25 -13.48
C THR A 16 -28.10 -46.87 -12.04
N SER A 17 -27.84 -47.87 -11.18
CA SER A 17 -27.37 -47.62 -9.81
C SER A 17 -26.58 -48.82 -9.27
N ASP A 18 -25.51 -48.56 -8.52
CA ASP A 18 -24.67 -49.56 -7.86
C ASP A 18 -24.25 -50.73 -8.78
N ASN A 19 -23.79 -50.39 -10.00
CA ASN A 19 -23.41 -51.31 -11.08
C ASN A 19 -24.53 -52.25 -11.57
N ASN A 20 -25.80 -51.87 -11.38
CA ASN A 20 -26.95 -52.53 -12.00
C ASN A 20 -27.62 -51.59 -13.01
N LEU A 21 -27.96 -52.14 -14.17
CA LEU A 21 -28.82 -51.56 -15.18
C LEU A 21 -30.27 -51.95 -14.87
N TYR A 22 -31.18 -50.98 -14.95
CA TYR A 22 -32.63 -51.19 -14.92
C TYR A 22 -33.22 -50.63 -16.21
N VAL A 23 -34.01 -51.44 -16.92
CA VAL A 23 -34.72 -51.00 -18.11
C VAL A 23 -36.19 -51.36 -17.96
N SER A 24 -37.06 -50.46 -18.38
CA SER A 24 -38.50 -50.71 -18.50
C SER A 24 -38.96 -50.34 -19.91
N ALA A 25 -39.65 -51.26 -20.58
CA ALA A 25 -40.23 -51.07 -21.89
C ALA A 25 -41.75 -50.99 -21.77
N SER A 26 -42.35 -50.02 -22.45
CA SER A 26 -43.79 -49.99 -22.69
C SER A 26 -44.11 -50.63 -24.04
N ILE A 27 -45.01 -51.61 -24.01
CA ILE A 27 -45.43 -52.43 -25.14
C ILE A 27 -46.94 -52.23 -25.30
N TRP A 28 -47.35 -51.71 -26.45
CA TRP A 28 -48.71 -51.20 -26.67
C TRP A 28 -49.32 -51.81 -27.94
N ASN A 29 -50.49 -52.43 -27.81
CA ASN A 29 -51.22 -52.93 -28.98
C ASN A 29 -52.10 -51.81 -29.56
N ILE A 30 -51.59 -51.11 -30.57
CA ILE A 30 -52.32 -50.07 -31.33
C ILE A 30 -53.28 -50.66 -32.38
N GLY A 31 -53.28 -51.98 -32.53
CA GLY A 31 -54.16 -52.73 -33.42
C GLY A 31 -55.61 -52.81 -32.99
N ASN A 32 -56.41 -53.57 -33.74
CA ASN A 32 -57.86 -53.73 -33.54
C ASN A 32 -58.26 -55.16 -33.09
N ILE A 33 -57.31 -56.07 -32.90
CA ILE A 33 -57.49 -57.41 -32.29
C ILE A 33 -56.48 -57.56 -31.15
N SER A 34 -56.80 -58.37 -30.13
CA SER A 34 -55.80 -58.73 -29.12
C SER A 34 -54.66 -59.54 -29.73
N ALA A 35 -53.42 -59.14 -29.48
CA ALA A 35 -52.28 -60.04 -29.53
C ALA A 35 -52.37 -61.01 -28.34
N CYS A 36 -51.96 -62.26 -28.52
CA CYS A 36 -52.08 -63.33 -27.52
C CYS A 36 -50.90 -64.30 -27.66
N ASN A 37 -50.34 -64.73 -26.53
CA ASN A 37 -49.22 -65.68 -26.44
C ASN A 37 -48.01 -65.29 -27.31
N PHE A 38 -47.48 -64.08 -27.11
CA PHE A 38 -46.26 -63.62 -27.78
C PHE A 38 -45.12 -63.37 -26.80
N THR A 39 -43.89 -63.54 -27.29
CA THR A 39 -42.65 -63.44 -26.51
C THR A 39 -42.03 -62.05 -26.69
N VAL A 40 -41.50 -61.49 -25.60
CA VAL A 40 -40.73 -60.24 -25.62
C VAL A 40 -39.29 -60.55 -25.20
N ASN A 41 -38.34 -60.28 -26.08
CA ASN A 41 -36.91 -60.52 -25.87
C ASN A 41 -36.17 -59.21 -25.58
N PHE A 42 -35.41 -59.20 -24.50
CA PHE A 42 -34.49 -58.13 -24.09
C PHE A 42 -33.06 -58.61 -24.29
N SER A 43 -32.40 -58.10 -25.33
CA SER A 43 -30.99 -58.37 -25.60
C SER A 43 -30.10 -57.22 -25.12
N LEU A 44 -29.11 -57.53 -24.31
CA LEU A 44 -28.11 -56.62 -23.78
C LEU A 44 -26.73 -57.06 -24.28
N ASN A 45 -26.13 -56.29 -25.20
CA ASN A 45 -24.94 -56.70 -25.95
C ASN A 45 -23.75 -55.74 -25.76
N SER A 46 -22.62 -56.25 -25.29
CA SER A 46 -21.39 -55.51 -24.98
C SER A 46 -20.14 -56.17 -25.59
N SER A 47 -18.96 -55.57 -25.37
CA SER A 47 -17.67 -56.21 -25.69
C SER A 47 -17.32 -57.42 -24.82
N THR A 48 -18.03 -57.64 -23.70
CA THR A 48 -17.80 -58.77 -22.77
C THR A 48 -18.76 -59.93 -22.97
N GLY A 49 -19.93 -59.70 -23.59
CA GLY A 49 -20.87 -60.77 -23.95
C GLY A 49 -22.23 -60.25 -24.42
N THR A 50 -23.18 -61.18 -24.55
CA THR A 50 -24.59 -60.87 -24.80
C THR A 50 -25.45 -61.61 -23.79
N VAL A 51 -26.31 -60.89 -23.08
CA VAL A 51 -27.38 -61.44 -22.24
C VAL A 51 -28.69 -61.29 -22.99
N ASN A 52 -29.54 -62.33 -22.97
CA ASN A 52 -30.90 -62.27 -23.47
C ASN A 52 -31.85 -62.75 -22.35
N GLU A 53 -32.88 -61.96 -22.02
CA GLU A 53 -34.00 -62.39 -21.16
C GLU A 53 -35.32 -62.31 -21.94
N THR A 54 -36.25 -63.24 -21.67
CA THR A 54 -37.55 -63.32 -22.35
C THR A 54 -38.72 -63.33 -21.38
N GLU A 55 -39.77 -62.55 -21.67
CA GLU A 55 -41.05 -62.56 -20.93
C GLU A 55 -42.23 -62.84 -21.88
N GLU A 56 -43.11 -63.77 -21.48
CA GLU A 56 -44.32 -64.13 -22.24
C GLU A 56 -45.49 -63.18 -21.93
N ILE A 57 -46.20 -62.75 -22.98
CA ILE A 57 -47.46 -62.01 -22.89
C ILE A 57 -48.63 -62.89 -23.34
N ASP A 58 -49.31 -63.53 -22.37
CA ASP A 58 -50.59 -64.25 -22.56
C ASP A 58 -51.57 -63.48 -23.47
N ARG A 59 -51.72 -62.18 -23.24
CA ARG A 59 -52.64 -61.30 -23.97
C ARG A 59 -52.37 -59.81 -23.78
N LEU A 60 -52.49 -59.05 -24.86
CA LEU A 60 -52.54 -57.58 -24.87
C LEU A 60 -53.72 -57.12 -25.73
N ALA A 61 -54.73 -56.46 -25.18
CA ALA A 61 -55.94 -56.10 -25.92
C ALA A 61 -55.79 -54.78 -26.72
N PRO A 62 -56.68 -54.50 -27.70
CA PRO A 62 -56.66 -53.25 -28.46
C PRO A 62 -56.67 -52.00 -27.58
N GLY A 63 -55.58 -51.22 -27.63
CA GLY A 63 -55.36 -50.04 -26.81
C GLY A 63 -54.74 -50.28 -25.43
N ASP A 64 -54.56 -51.54 -25.00
CA ASP A 64 -53.92 -51.87 -23.71
C ASP A 64 -52.39 -51.80 -23.82
N GLU A 65 -51.77 -51.24 -22.77
CA GLU A 65 -50.32 -51.06 -22.62
C GLU A 65 -49.81 -51.96 -21.48
N ARG A 66 -48.73 -52.74 -21.72
CA ARG A 66 -48.03 -53.52 -20.69
C ARG A 66 -46.61 -52.99 -20.54
N ILE A 67 -46.22 -52.71 -19.30
CA ILE A 67 -44.84 -52.39 -18.94
C ILE A 67 -44.16 -53.68 -18.52
N ILE A 68 -43.01 -53.98 -19.12
CA ILE A 68 -42.10 -55.05 -18.72
C ILE A 68 -40.78 -54.42 -18.30
N SER A 69 -40.13 -54.97 -17.27
CA SER A 69 -38.86 -54.46 -16.74
C SER A 69 -37.86 -55.58 -16.51
N PHE A 70 -36.62 -55.38 -16.93
CA PHE A 70 -35.48 -56.27 -16.63
C PHE A 70 -34.41 -55.53 -15.83
N SER A 71 -33.51 -56.28 -15.19
CA SER A 71 -32.35 -55.72 -14.50
C SER A 71 -31.15 -56.65 -14.56
N GLU A 72 -29.99 -56.13 -14.95
CA GLU A 72 -28.76 -56.92 -15.12
C GLU A 72 -27.55 -56.14 -14.57
N HIS A 73 -26.53 -56.86 -14.10
CA HIS A 73 -25.28 -56.29 -13.62
C HIS A 73 -24.41 -55.81 -14.80
N ILE A 74 -23.94 -54.57 -14.71
CA ILE A 74 -23.08 -53.93 -15.71
C ILE A 74 -21.68 -53.65 -15.16
N GLU A 75 -20.70 -53.68 -16.05
CA GLU A 75 -19.31 -53.32 -15.75
C GLU A 75 -19.07 -51.84 -16.08
N SER A 76 -18.33 -51.15 -15.23
CA SER A 76 -17.75 -49.83 -15.55
C SER A 76 -16.85 -49.93 -16.79
N ASN A 77 -16.60 -48.82 -17.48
CA ASN A 77 -15.78 -48.73 -18.69
C ASN A 77 -16.33 -49.48 -19.92
N LYS A 78 -17.62 -49.85 -19.94
CA LYS A 78 -18.22 -50.66 -21.00
C LYS A 78 -19.42 -50.02 -21.68
N VAL A 79 -19.48 -50.20 -23.00
CA VAL A 79 -20.62 -49.85 -23.85
C VAL A 79 -21.56 -51.05 -23.96
N TYR A 80 -22.86 -50.76 -23.84
CA TYR A 80 -23.94 -51.74 -23.99
C TYR A 80 -24.96 -51.25 -25.01
N ASN A 81 -25.31 -52.11 -25.96
CA ASN A 81 -26.46 -51.91 -26.84
C ASN A 81 -27.62 -52.73 -26.28
N ILE A 82 -28.67 -52.03 -25.84
CA ILE A 82 -29.95 -52.63 -25.46
C ILE A 82 -30.78 -52.77 -26.74
N THR A 83 -31.40 -53.92 -26.96
CA THR A 83 -32.40 -54.12 -28.02
C THR A 83 -33.56 -54.90 -27.45
N ILE A 84 -34.76 -54.40 -27.67
CA ILE A 84 -36.01 -54.94 -27.16
C ILE A 84 -36.87 -55.25 -28.38
N LEU A 85 -37.36 -56.49 -28.45
CA LEU A 85 -38.16 -57.00 -29.55
C LEU A 85 -39.39 -57.69 -28.97
N ALA A 86 -40.58 -57.15 -29.24
CA ALA A 86 -41.84 -57.84 -29.02
C ALA A 86 -42.14 -58.77 -30.23
N ASP A 87 -42.91 -59.83 -29.98
CA ASP A 87 -43.18 -60.94 -30.93
C ASP A 87 -41.90 -61.60 -31.48
N SER A 88 -40.92 -61.81 -30.59
CA SER A 88 -39.55 -62.14 -30.98
C SER A 88 -39.34 -63.50 -31.66
N GLU A 89 -40.37 -64.36 -31.69
CA GLU A 89 -40.36 -65.66 -32.37
C GLU A 89 -41.37 -65.72 -33.55
N GLU A 90 -41.89 -64.58 -34.03
CA GLU A 90 -42.87 -64.46 -35.12
C GLU A 90 -44.19 -65.24 -34.81
N GLU A 91 -44.76 -64.97 -33.64
CA GLU A 91 -45.90 -65.69 -33.05
C GLU A 91 -47.27 -65.08 -33.43
N VAL A 92 -47.30 -63.80 -33.86
CA VAL A 92 -48.52 -63.03 -34.12
C VAL A 92 -48.40 -62.27 -35.46
N ASP A 93 -49.25 -62.61 -36.45
CA ASP A 93 -49.34 -61.85 -37.72
C ASP A 93 -49.71 -60.37 -37.43
N GLU A 94 -48.77 -59.43 -37.62
CA GLU A 94 -48.94 -58.01 -37.28
C GLU A 94 -49.48 -57.17 -38.45
N PHE A 95 -49.81 -55.91 -38.20
CA PHE A 95 -50.00 -54.93 -39.27
C PHE A 95 -48.68 -54.34 -39.80
N ASN A 96 -47.65 -54.25 -38.95
CA ASN A 96 -46.40 -53.57 -39.25
C ASN A 96 -45.21 -54.12 -38.43
N GLU A 97 -44.59 -55.19 -38.93
CA GLU A 97 -43.43 -55.89 -38.35
C GLU A 97 -42.20 -54.99 -38.04
N ASP A 98 -42.18 -53.73 -38.49
CA ASP A 98 -41.07 -52.78 -38.31
C ASP A 98 -41.18 -51.94 -37.00
N ASN A 99 -42.25 -52.05 -36.19
CA ASN A 99 -42.47 -51.20 -35.00
C ASN A 99 -42.40 -51.94 -33.63
N ASN A 100 -42.32 -53.26 -33.64
CA ASN A 100 -42.18 -54.11 -32.45
C ASN A 100 -40.74 -54.18 -31.90
N ILE A 101 -39.77 -53.61 -32.63
CA ILE A 101 -38.36 -53.53 -32.24
C ILE A 101 -37.94 -52.09 -31.85
N LYS A 102 -37.14 -51.97 -30.79
CA LYS A 102 -36.44 -50.72 -30.46
C LYS A 102 -35.10 -50.98 -29.76
N SER A 103 -34.08 -50.21 -30.12
CA SER A 103 -32.74 -50.27 -29.54
C SER A 103 -32.29 -48.94 -28.95
N GLU A 104 -31.49 -48.98 -27.90
CA GLU A 104 -30.84 -47.83 -27.26
C GLU A 104 -29.37 -48.21 -26.94
N ARG A 105 -28.45 -47.25 -26.95
CA ARG A 105 -27.03 -47.47 -26.63
C ARG A 105 -26.62 -46.66 -25.43
N ILE A 106 -26.06 -47.33 -24.43
CA ILE A 106 -25.52 -46.73 -23.20
C ILE A 106 -24.05 -47.09 -23.00
N GLY A 107 -23.40 -46.34 -22.13
CA GLY A 107 -21.97 -46.44 -21.81
C GLY A 107 -21.54 -45.18 -21.07
N PRO A 108 -20.25 -45.02 -20.76
CA PRO A 108 -19.64 -43.74 -20.40
C PRO A 108 -19.62 -42.75 -21.59
N ASP A 109 -19.43 -41.47 -21.32
CA ASP A 109 -19.23 -40.40 -22.32
C ASP A 109 -18.37 -39.28 -21.73
N ILE A 110 -17.04 -39.39 -21.82
CA ILE A 110 -16.09 -38.53 -21.09
C ILE A 110 -15.80 -37.25 -21.87
N VAL A 111 -16.63 -36.23 -21.66
CA VAL A 111 -16.46 -34.91 -22.28
C VAL A 111 -15.45 -34.06 -21.52
N VAL A 112 -14.48 -33.47 -22.23
CA VAL A 112 -13.66 -32.37 -21.70
C VAL A 112 -14.34 -31.04 -22.06
N GLU A 113 -15.07 -30.44 -21.13
CA GLU A 113 -15.93 -29.28 -21.40
C GLU A 113 -15.16 -27.98 -21.63
N ASN A 114 -14.15 -27.71 -20.79
CA ASN A 114 -13.43 -26.44 -20.80
C ASN A 114 -12.00 -26.57 -20.25
N ILE A 115 -11.18 -25.56 -20.57
CA ILE A 115 -9.86 -25.31 -19.99
C ILE A 115 -9.81 -23.84 -19.56
N ASN A 116 -9.38 -23.59 -18.33
CA ASN A 116 -8.99 -22.26 -17.84
C ASN A 116 -7.51 -22.25 -17.44
N LYS A 117 -6.84 -21.12 -17.68
CA LYS A 117 -5.39 -20.93 -17.48
C LYS A 117 -5.18 -19.68 -16.63
N THR A 118 -4.48 -19.80 -15.50
CA THR A 118 -4.06 -18.67 -14.67
C THR A 118 -2.59 -18.83 -14.26
N PRO A 119 -1.80 -17.75 -14.12
CA PRO A 119 -2.06 -16.37 -14.55
C PRO A 119 -2.29 -16.22 -16.07
N ALA A 120 -2.74 -15.04 -16.52
CA ALA A 120 -2.82 -14.73 -17.95
C ALA A 120 -1.43 -14.61 -18.58
N TYR A 121 -0.48 -14.02 -17.84
CA TYR A 121 0.92 -13.85 -18.23
C TYR A 121 1.84 -14.60 -17.25
N PRO A 122 2.04 -15.92 -17.45
CA PRO A 122 2.90 -16.75 -16.60
C PRO A 122 4.39 -16.41 -16.77
N VAL A 123 5.10 -16.35 -15.64
CA VAL A 123 6.51 -15.97 -15.53
C VAL A 123 7.30 -17.08 -14.83
N ILE A 124 8.33 -17.59 -15.49
CA ILE A 124 9.05 -18.81 -15.10
C ILE A 124 9.74 -18.65 -13.74
N GLY A 125 9.32 -19.47 -12.77
CA GLY A 125 9.88 -19.48 -11.41
C GLY A 125 9.39 -18.33 -10.52
N LEU A 126 8.49 -17.47 -11.02
CA LEU A 126 7.91 -16.34 -10.29
C LEU A 126 6.41 -16.56 -10.00
N THR A 127 5.65 -17.10 -10.96
CA THR A 127 4.19 -17.30 -10.84
C THR A 127 3.80 -18.76 -10.65
N ILE A 128 2.72 -19.01 -9.88
CA ILE A 128 2.14 -20.35 -9.68
C ILE A 128 1.10 -20.60 -10.78
N ASN A 129 1.45 -21.38 -11.79
CA ASN A 129 0.65 -21.52 -13.00
C ASN A 129 -0.30 -22.71 -12.88
N LYS A 130 -1.59 -22.48 -13.12
CA LYS A 130 -2.68 -23.43 -12.90
C LYS A 130 -3.49 -23.59 -14.18
N ILE A 131 -3.66 -24.84 -14.57
CA ILE A 131 -4.53 -25.24 -15.68
C ILE A 131 -5.66 -26.02 -15.03
N SER A 132 -6.86 -25.46 -15.03
CA SER A 132 -8.06 -26.09 -14.47
C SER A 132 -8.95 -26.55 -15.63
N VAL A 133 -9.42 -27.79 -15.57
CA VAL A 133 -10.28 -28.39 -16.59
C VAL A 133 -11.52 -28.98 -15.94
N THR A 134 -12.68 -28.83 -16.60
CA THR A 134 -13.88 -29.60 -16.25
C THR A 134 -13.93 -30.82 -17.16
N VAL A 135 -13.98 -32.01 -16.56
CA VAL A 135 -14.24 -33.27 -17.26
C VAL A 135 -15.49 -33.90 -16.67
N GLU A 136 -16.40 -34.33 -17.54
CA GLU A 136 -17.72 -34.80 -17.19
C GLU A 136 -18.02 -36.12 -17.90
N ASN A 137 -18.62 -37.07 -17.20
CA ASN A 137 -19.16 -38.29 -17.79
C ASN A 137 -20.65 -38.09 -18.07
N LYS A 138 -21.03 -37.82 -19.33
CA LYS A 138 -22.44 -37.62 -19.74
C LYS A 138 -23.18 -38.91 -20.04
N GLY A 139 -22.50 -40.04 -19.86
CA GLY A 139 -23.02 -41.37 -20.07
C GLY A 139 -23.70 -41.97 -18.83
N GLU A 140 -24.55 -42.96 -19.06
CA GLU A 140 -25.27 -43.70 -18.01
C GLU A 140 -24.38 -44.71 -17.25
N ILE A 141 -23.11 -44.91 -17.64
CA ILE A 141 -22.21 -45.90 -17.02
C ILE A 141 -20.93 -45.21 -16.54
N ALA A 142 -20.40 -45.66 -15.39
CA ALA A 142 -19.20 -45.08 -14.80
C ALA A 142 -17.94 -45.28 -15.67
N ALA A 143 -17.14 -44.22 -15.76
CA ALA A 143 -15.76 -44.28 -16.25
C ALA A 143 -14.80 -44.35 -15.06
N GLU A 144 -13.89 -45.30 -15.06
CA GLU A 144 -13.00 -45.59 -13.94
C GLU A 144 -11.54 -45.82 -14.36
N ASN A 145 -10.63 -45.35 -13.50
CA ASN A 145 -9.18 -45.56 -13.60
C ASN A 145 -8.52 -45.06 -14.91
N PHE A 146 -9.20 -44.19 -15.66
CA PHE A 146 -8.63 -43.53 -16.83
C PHE A 146 -7.62 -42.45 -16.44
N ASN A 147 -6.91 -41.91 -17.43
CA ASN A 147 -6.01 -40.77 -17.22
C ASN A 147 -6.31 -39.62 -18.18
N ILE A 148 -5.75 -38.45 -17.90
CA ILE A 148 -5.90 -37.25 -18.73
C ILE A 148 -4.52 -36.74 -19.13
N SER A 149 -4.29 -36.57 -20.43
CA SER A 149 -3.07 -35.99 -20.99
C SER A 149 -3.21 -34.50 -21.25
N PHE A 150 -2.38 -33.70 -20.58
CA PHE A 150 -2.16 -32.29 -20.87
C PHE A 150 -0.99 -32.18 -21.86
N LYS A 151 -1.31 -32.01 -23.16
CA LYS A 151 -0.33 -31.89 -24.25
C LYS A 151 -0.03 -30.42 -24.53
N PHE A 152 1.19 -30.00 -24.24
CA PHE A 152 1.70 -28.64 -24.46
C PHE A 152 2.37 -28.55 -25.83
N ASN A 153 2.05 -27.51 -26.61
CA ASN A 153 2.56 -27.31 -27.97
C ASN A 153 3.29 -25.97 -28.05
N PHE A 154 4.60 -26.01 -27.85
CA PHE A 154 5.46 -24.83 -27.76
C PHE A 154 5.84 -24.28 -29.13
N THR A 155 5.85 -22.97 -29.25
CA THR A 155 6.41 -22.21 -30.38
C THR A 155 7.39 -21.17 -29.84
N TYR A 156 8.65 -21.23 -30.26
CA TYR A 156 9.75 -20.43 -29.71
C TYR A 156 10.77 -20.05 -30.79
N LEU A 157 11.64 -19.08 -30.48
CA LEU A 157 12.71 -18.65 -31.38
C LEU A 157 13.99 -19.42 -31.06
N ASP A 158 14.56 -20.13 -32.04
CA ASP A 158 15.81 -20.88 -31.86
C ASP A 158 17.06 -19.98 -31.92
N ALA A 159 18.22 -20.52 -31.53
CA ALA A 159 19.51 -19.80 -31.56
C ALA A 159 20.01 -19.43 -32.97
N ASN A 160 19.28 -19.83 -34.03
CA ASN A 160 19.51 -19.42 -35.41
C ASN A 160 18.45 -18.41 -35.90
N LYS A 161 17.60 -17.92 -34.98
CA LYS A 161 16.49 -16.97 -35.19
C LYS A 161 15.36 -17.47 -36.09
N ASN A 162 15.07 -18.77 -36.03
CA ASN A 162 13.95 -19.41 -36.71
C ASN A 162 12.85 -19.79 -35.71
N VAL A 163 11.60 -19.75 -36.14
CA VAL A 163 10.45 -20.19 -35.35
C VAL A 163 10.43 -21.73 -35.28
N ALA A 164 10.90 -22.26 -34.15
CA ALA A 164 10.91 -23.67 -33.83
C ALA A 164 9.65 -24.09 -33.07
N ARG A 165 9.39 -25.39 -33.03
CA ARG A 165 8.29 -25.99 -32.28
C ARG A 165 8.74 -27.22 -31.51
N ALA A 166 8.10 -27.47 -30.38
CA ALA A 166 8.30 -28.66 -29.56
C ALA A 166 7.00 -29.03 -28.84
N ASN A 167 6.93 -30.23 -28.28
CA ASN A 167 5.81 -30.65 -27.45
C ASN A 167 6.27 -31.42 -26.20
N GLU A 168 5.44 -31.36 -25.16
CA GLU A 168 5.56 -32.15 -23.93
C GLU A 168 4.16 -32.61 -23.50
N THR A 169 4.08 -33.68 -22.71
CA THR A 169 2.82 -34.20 -22.21
C THR A 169 2.94 -34.53 -20.73
N ILE A 170 1.99 -34.07 -19.93
CA ILE A 170 1.87 -34.40 -18.51
C ILE A 170 0.57 -35.20 -18.33
N LYS A 171 0.65 -36.39 -17.73
CA LYS A 171 -0.52 -37.21 -17.41
C LYS A 171 -0.99 -36.97 -15.97
N LYS A 172 -2.31 -36.98 -15.77
CA LYS A 172 -2.98 -37.07 -14.47
C LYS A 172 -3.75 -38.39 -14.43
N GLU A 173 -3.32 -39.30 -13.57
CA GLU A 173 -3.75 -40.71 -13.55
C GLU A 173 -4.83 -40.98 -12.49
N ASN A 174 -5.50 -42.15 -12.60
CA ASN A 174 -6.50 -42.66 -11.65
C ASN A 174 -7.70 -41.71 -11.49
N ILE A 175 -8.25 -41.28 -12.62
CA ILE A 175 -9.50 -40.51 -12.68
C ILE A 175 -10.67 -41.49 -12.78
N SER A 176 -11.71 -41.25 -11.99
CA SER A 176 -13.01 -41.92 -12.10
C SER A 176 -14.13 -40.90 -12.01
N LEU A 177 -15.23 -41.17 -12.72
CA LEU A 177 -16.46 -40.39 -12.81
C LEU A 177 -17.66 -41.35 -12.81
N GLY A 178 -18.60 -41.18 -11.88
CA GLY A 178 -19.90 -41.85 -11.95
C GLY A 178 -20.74 -41.38 -13.16
N PRO A 179 -21.90 -42.00 -13.43
CA PRO A 179 -22.85 -41.50 -14.41
C PRO A 179 -23.27 -40.06 -14.09
N HIS A 180 -23.23 -39.17 -15.08
CA HIS A 180 -23.53 -37.74 -14.95
C HIS A 180 -22.66 -36.99 -13.91
N GLU A 181 -21.46 -37.50 -13.58
CA GLU A 181 -20.51 -36.81 -12.70
C GLU A 181 -19.61 -35.83 -13.48
N ALA A 182 -19.65 -34.54 -13.11
CA ALA A 182 -18.70 -33.53 -13.54
C ALA A 182 -17.64 -33.25 -12.45
N LYS A 183 -16.36 -33.18 -12.86
CA LYS A 183 -15.20 -33.07 -11.94
C LYS A 183 -14.23 -32.00 -12.44
N ASN A 184 -13.95 -31.03 -11.57
CA ASN A 184 -12.94 -30.00 -11.82
C ASN A 184 -11.56 -30.50 -11.38
N LEU A 185 -10.61 -30.49 -12.30
CA LEU A 185 -9.26 -31.00 -12.10
C LEU A 185 -8.24 -29.91 -12.41
N THR A 186 -7.42 -29.54 -11.41
CA THR A 186 -6.30 -28.61 -11.60
C THR A 186 -4.98 -29.37 -11.79
N LEU A 187 -4.16 -28.87 -12.71
CA LEU A 187 -2.73 -29.15 -12.84
C LEU A 187 -1.97 -27.87 -12.46
N GLU A 188 -1.09 -27.95 -11.45
CA GLU A 188 -0.08 -26.92 -11.22
C GLU A 188 1.13 -27.24 -12.13
N TRP A 189 1.58 -26.25 -12.90
CA TRP A 189 2.57 -26.43 -13.97
C TRP A 189 3.72 -25.43 -13.84
N ASN A 190 4.94 -25.95 -13.99
CA ASN A 190 6.18 -25.17 -14.04
C ASN A 190 6.66 -25.13 -15.50
N PRO A 191 6.55 -23.99 -16.19
CA PRO A 191 6.91 -23.92 -17.60
C PRO A 191 8.42 -24.13 -17.81
N PRO A 192 8.85 -24.97 -18.77
CA PRO A 192 10.26 -25.28 -18.97
C PRO A 192 11.04 -24.08 -19.55
N SER A 193 12.08 -23.65 -18.86
CA SER A 193 12.94 -22.51 -19.27
C SER A 193 13.74 -22.75 -20.54
N LYS A 194 13.95 -24.02 -20.95
CA LYS A 194 14.79 -24.40 -22.10
C LYS A 194 14.30 -23.90 -23.47
N TYR A 195 13.07 -23.40 -23.58
CA TYR A 195 12.52 -22.79 -24.80
C TYR A 195 12.72 -21.27 -24.85
N VAL A 196 13.23 -20.66 -23.78
CA VAL A 196 13.77 -19.31 -23.78
C VAL A 196 15.21 -19.40 -24.32
N VAL A 197 15.44 -18.84 -25.51
CA VAL A 197 16.75 -18.85 -26.17
C VAL A 197 17.13 -17.44 -26.63
N ASP A 198 16.46 -16.94 -27.67
CA ASP A 198 16.73 -15.62 -28.27
C ASP A 198 15.66 -14.54 -27.94
N LEU A 199 14.65 -14.89 -27.12
CA LEU A 199 13.57 -14.00 -26.65
C LEU A 199 13.30 -14.20 -25.16
N HIS A 200 12.82 -13.16 -24.49
CA HIS A 200 12.32 -13.20 -23.11
C HIS A 200 10.98 -13.93 -22.94
N TYR A 201 10.43 -14.51 -24.01
CA TYR A 201 9.17 -15.26 -24.00
C TYR A 201 9.10 -16.36 -25.05
N TYR A 202 8.19 -17.31 -24.84
CA TYR A 202 7.73 -18.26 -25.85
C TYR A 202 6.22 -18.51 -25.73
N ASP A 203 5.62 -19.08 -26.76
CA ASP A 203 4.19 -19.34 -26.82
C ASP A 203 3.89 -20.82 -26.60
N THR A 204 2.79 -21.15 -25.95
CA THR A 204 2.25 -22.52 -25.89
C THR A 204 0.74 -22.54 -26.06
N TYR A 205 0.21 -23.61 -26.64
CA TYR A 205 -1.23 -23.90 -26.60
C TYR A 205 -1.46 -25.34 -26.12
N ILE A 206 -2.59 -25.57 -25.45
CA ILE A 206 -2.83 -26.79 -24.67
C ILE A 206 -3.93 -27.61 -25.35
N THR A 207 -3.65 -28.90 -25.54
CA THR A 207 -4.67 -29.91 -25.84
C THR A 207 -4.83 -30.79 -24.61
N VAL A 208 -6.08 -30.97 -24.17
CA VAL A 208 -6.43 -31.89 -23.08
C VAL A 208 -7.21 -33.03 -23.68
N GLU A 209 -6.78 -34.25 -23.36
CA GLU A 209 -7.33 -35.50 -23.87
C GLU A 209 -7.62 -36.39 -22.67
N ALA A 210 -8.89 -36.67 -22.44
CA ALA A 210 -9.32 -37.72 -21.52
C ALA A 210 -9.18 -39.09 -22.20
N ASP A 211 -8.91 -40.10 -21.38
CA ASP A 211 -8.58 -41.47 -21.75
C ASP A 211 -7.68 -41.66 -23.01
N PRO A 212 -6.49 -41.03 -23.04
CA PRO A 212 -5.56 -41.05 -24.17
C PRO A 212 -4.99 -42.46 -24.48
N ASP A 213 -5.21 -43.43 -23.59
CA ASP A 213 -4.72 -44.81 -23.69
C ASP A 213 -5.83 -45.82 -24.04
N MET A 214 -7.10 -45.38 -24.21
CA MET A 214 -8.26 -46.22 -24.58
C MET A 214 -8.51 -47.37 -23.60
N MET A 215 -8.62 -47.02 -22.31
CA MET A 215 -8.96 -47.88 -21.17
C MET A 215 -10.47 -47.91 -20.84
N VAL A 216 -11.24 -47.01 -21.45
CA VAL A 216 -12.70 -46.85 -21.34
C VAL A 216 -13.29 -47.03 -22.75
N GLU A 217 -14.32 -47.86 -22.89
CA GLU A 217 -15.11 -47.88 -24.13
C GLU A 217 -16.18 -46.79 -24.03
N GLU A 218 -16.20 -45.84 -24.97
CA GLU A 218 -17.03 -44.63 -24.87
C GLU A 218 -18.25 -44.64 -25.80
N SER A 219 -19.31 -43.91 -25.40
CA SER A 219 -20.50 -43.74 -26.23
C SER A 219 -20.28 -42.74 -27.37
N ASP A 220 -19.51 -41.66 -27.22
CA ASP A 220 -18.92 -40.92 -28.35
C ASP A 220 -17.42 -40.58 -28.17
N GLU A 221 -16.57 -41.47 -28.71
CA GLU A 221 -15.09 -41.44 -28.87
C GLU A 221 -14.51 -40.19 -29.60
N LYS A 222 -15.17 -39.03 -29.53
CA LYS A 222 -14.84 -37.78 -30.25
C LYS A 222 -14.92 -36.53 -29.39
N ASN A 223 -15.51 -36.61 -28.19
CA ASN A 223 -15.75 -35.48 -27.29
C ASN A 223 -14.74 -35.40 -26.11
N ASN A 224 -13.92 -36.44 -25.95
CA ASN A 224 -12.84 -36.56 -24.97
C ASN A 224 -11.60 -35.69 -25.23
N ILE A 225 -11.53 -34.98 -26.37
CA ILE A 225 -10.42 -34.08 -26.72
C ILE A 225 -10.89 -32.61 -26.81
N PHE A 226 -10.35 -31.76 -25.93
CA PHE A 226 -10.46 -30.30 -26.02
C PHE A 226 -9.14 -29.68 -26.49
N VAL A 227 -9.18 -28.90 -27.58
CA VAL A 227 -8.02 -28.16 -28.10
C VAL A 227 -8.21 -26.67 -27.83
N ASP A 228 -7.60 -26.16 -26.77
CA ASP A 228 -7.46 -24.71 -26.59
C ASP A 228 -6.40 -24.18 -27.57
N LYS A 229 -6.86 -23.41 -28.55
CA LYS A 229 -6.01 -22.78 -29.58
C LYS A 229 -5.59 -21.36 -29.21
N SER A 230 -5.98 -20.83 -28.05
CA SER A 230 -5.51 -19.53 -27.58
C SER A 230 -4.07 -19.64 -27.09
N SER A 231 -3.17 -18.86 -27.71
CA SER A 231 -1.77 -18.81 -27.29
C SER A 231 -1.67 -18.33 -25.84
N TRP A 232 -0.97 -19.09 -25.01
CA TRP A 232 -0.59 -18.71 -23.66
C TRP A 232 0.91 -18.41 -23.67
N ARG A 233 1.25 -17.15 -23.45
CA ARG A 233 2.63 -16.67 -23.56
C ARG A 233 3.35 -16.77 -22.23
N ILE A 234 4.47 -17.48 -22.24
CA ILE A 234 5.32 -17.73 -21.09
C ILE A 234 6.51 -16.78 -21.14
N TYR A 235 6.77 -16.04 -20.06
CA TYR A 235 7.84 -15.04 -19.97
C TYR A 235 8.94 -15.45 -18.98
N THR A 236 10.18 -14.94 -19.14
CA THR A 236 11.25 -15.11 -18.14
C THR A 236 11.15 -14.16 -16.95
N ASP A 237 10.60 -12.98 -17.20
CA ASP A 237 10.50 -11.90 -16.23
C ASP A 237 9.28 -11.04 -16.59
N THR A 238 8.79 -10.27 -15.62
CA THR A 238 7.88 -9.13 -15.81
C THR A 238 8.66 -7.86 -16.18
N GLY A 239 9.88 -7.66 -15.65
CA GLY A 239 10.53 -6.36 -15.74
C GLY A 239 9.77 -5.25 -15.00
N TYR A 240 8.99 -5.61 -13.98
CA TYR A 240 8.35 -4.76 -12.96
C TYR A 240 8.05 -5.65 -11.75
N LYS A 241 8.54 -5.29 -10.55
CA LYS A 241 8.45 -6.08 -9.28
C LYS A 241 9.40 -5.54 -8.20
N ALA A 242 9.41 -4.22 -7.96
CA ALA A 242 10.37 -3.58 -7.04
C ALA A 242 11.85 -3.92 -7.36
N ASN A 243 12.22 -3.82 -8.64
CA ASN A 243 13.55 -4.23 -9.12
C ASN A 243 14.53 -3.06 -9.33
N ARG A 244 14.08 -1.82 -9.13
CA ARG A 244 14.83 -0.56 -9.30
C ARG A 244 14.67 0.37 -8.09
N PRO A 245 14.97 -0.10 -6.86
CA PRO A 245 14.74 0.66 -5.63
C PRO A 245 15.39 2.05 -5.65
N LEU A 246 14.68 3.01 -5.07
CA LEU A 246 15.01 4.43 -5.14
C LEU A 246 16.33 4.69 -4.40
N THR A 247 17.34 5.15 -5.14
CA THR A 247 18.71 5.31 -4.63
C THR A 247 19.00 6.74 -4.18
N VAL A 248 19.71 6.89 -3.07
CA VAL A 248 20.18 8.21 -2.58
C VAL A 248 21.12 8.84 -3.62
N LYS A 249 20.67 9.91 -4.28
CA LYS A 249 21.45 10.72 -5.22
C LYS A 249 22.20 11.84 -4.50
N TYR A 250 21.54 12.53 -3.57
CA TYR A 250 22.12 13.58 -2.74
C TYR A 250 21.85 13.31 -1.27
N HIS A 251 22.84 13.54 -0.41
CA HIS A 251 22.72 13.48 1.04
C HIS A 251 23.73 14.44 1.66
N GLU A 252 23.32 15.16 2.69
CA GLU A 252 24.22 15.96 3.52
C GLU A 252 23.67 16.08 4.95
N GLU A 253 24.58 16.15 5.93
CA GLU A 253 24.26 16.29 7.35
C GLU A 253 24.57 17.70 7.86
N MET A 254 23.68 18.25 8.69
CA MET A 254 23.91 19.49 9.46
C MET A 254 24.33 20.70 8.60
N VAL A 255 23.47 21.05 7.64
CA VAL A 255 23.60 22.25 6.79
C VAL A 255 22.45 23.23 7.07
N HIS A 256 22.75 24.53 7.15
CA HIS A 256 21.73 25.58 7.18
C HIS A 256 21.12 25.79 5.80
N CYS A 257 20.12 24.97 5.45
CA CYS A 257 19.51 24.97 4.12
C CYS A 257 17.98 24.89 4.15
N GLY A 258 17.37 25.52 3.14
CA GLY A 258 15.98 25.31 2.74
C GLY A 258 15.91 24.33 1.57
N ILE A 259 14.79 23.61 1.49
CA ILE A 259 14.48 22.68 0.40
C ILE A 259 13.11 23.07 -0.15
N ASN A 260 13.02 23.20 -1.48
CA ASN A 260 11.77 23.45 -2.20
C ASN A 260 11.59 22.40 -3.30
N TYR A 261 10.35 21.96 -3.51
CA TYR A 261 9.99 21.08 -4.62
C TYR A 261 8.68 21.59 -5.24
N SER A 262 8.74 21.95 -6.52
CA SER A 262 7.66 22.57 -7.27
C SER A 262 7.43 21.87 -8.61
N VAL A 263 6.15 21.64 -8.95
CA VAL A 263 5.69 21.14 -10.26
C VAL A 263 5.40 22.32 -11.23
N GLY A 264 5.52 23.57 -10.78
CA GLY A 264 5.37 24.75 -11.63
C GLY A 264 3.97 24.85 -12.24
N ASP A 265 3.87 25.25 -13.50
CA ASP A 265 2.64 25.19 -14.29
C ASP A 265 2.52 23.92 -15.18
N SER A 266 3.26 22.86 -14.82
CA SER A 266 3.31 21.57 -15.55
C SER A 266 1.94 20.93 -15.77
N TYR A 267 1.85 20.07 -16.80
CA TYR A 267 0.62 19.46 -17.28
C TYR A 267 0.85 18.09 -17.93
N TYR A 268 -0.19 17.26 -18.03
CA TYR A 268 -0.11 16.00 -18.77
C TYR A 268 -0.17 16.20 -20.29
N MET A 269 0.75 15.55 -21.02
CA MET A 269 0.75 15.47 -22.47
C MET A 269 0.91 14.02 -22.94
N GLY A 270 -0.22 13.38 -23.25
CA GLY A 270 -0.30 12.02 -23.80
C GLY A 270 0.38 11.83 -25.16
N GLY A 271 0.32 10.60 -25.67
CA GLY A 271 0.75 10.29 -27.04
C GLY A 271 -0.06 11.09 -28.07
N SER A 272 0.63 11.89 -28.90
CA SER A 272 0.01 12.81 -29.87
C SER A 272 0.97 13.15 -31.01
N GLU A 273 0.51 13.95 -31.98
CA GLU A 273 1.31 14.45 -33.11
C GLU A 273 2.24 15.62 -32.68
N GLU A 274 2.08 16.12 -31.44
CA GLU A 274 2.75 17.33 -30.96
C GLU A 274 4.14 17.01 -30.42
N SER A 275 5.18 17.64 -30.98
CA SER A 275 6.56 17.42 -30.54
C SER A 275 6.96 18.20 -29.29
N VAL A 276 6.32 19.35 -29.05
CA VAL A 276 6.78 20.33 -28.03
C VAL A 276 5.91 20.26 -26.78
N TYR A 277 6.58 20.16 -25.64
CA TYR A 277 6.03 20.22 -24.30
C TYR A 277 6.53 21.48 -23.57
N GLY A 278 5.63 22.19 -22.90
CA GLY A 278 5.92 23.46 -22.23
C GLY A 278 5.72 24.70 -23.12
N PRO A 279 6.31 25.85 -22.78
CA PRO A 279 7.22 26.04 -21.64
C PRO A 279 6.53 25.82 -20.29
N VAL A 280 7.22 25.13 -19.40
CA VAL A 280 6.88 25.00 -17.97
C VAL A 280 7.64 26.05 -17.17
N HIS A 281 6.97 26.76 -16.26
CA HIS A 281 7.51 27.84 -15.45
C HIS A 281 7.83 27.39 -14.02
N PHE A 282 9.02 27.71 -13.53
CA PHE A 282 9.50 27.43 -12.17
C PHE A 282 10.10 28.69 -11.53
N ASP A 283 9.28 29.73 -11.43
CA ASP A 283 9.72 31.06 -10.99
C ASP A 283 9.80 31.14 -9.44
N ASP A 284 10.71 31.95 -8.93
CA ASP A 284 10.92 32.25 -7.50
C ASP A 284 11.08 31.04 -6.54
N VAL A 285 11.61 29.92 -7.05
CA VAL A 285 11.77 28.66 -6.29
C VAL A 285 12.82 28.68 -5.13
N PHE A 286 13.49 29.80 -4.88
CA PHE A 286 14.38 30.04 -3.72
C PHE A 286 14.41 31.55 -3.34
N PRO A 287 14.88 31.97 -2.14
CA PRO A 287 15.06 33.38 -1.76
C PRO A 287 16.08 34.14 -2.64
N GLU A 288 16.08 35.48 -2.65
CA GLU A 288 17.04 36.27 -3.47
C GLU A 288 18.47 36.28 -2.93
N ASP A 289 18.63 36.09 -1.62
CA ASP A 289 19.88 36.13 -0.84
C ASP A 289 20.47 34.74 -0.55
N ALA A 290 19.76 33.67 -0.93
CA ALA A 290 20.18 32.28 -0.71
C ALA A 290 21.17 31.77 -1.78
N ASN A 291 22.15 30.96 -1.34
CA ASN A 291 23.09 30.28 -2.21
C ASN A 291 22.51 28.94 -2.70
N VAL A 292 22.22 28.78 -3.99
CA VAL A 292 21.72 27.49 -4.50
C VAL A 292 22.83 26.44 -4.48
N LYS A 293 22.58 25.33 -3.80
CA LYS A 293 23.52 24.20 -3.62
C LYS A 293 23.24 23.05 -4.58
N VAL A 294 21.97 22.77 -4.82
CA VAL A 294 21.49 21.82 -5.83
C VAL A 294 20.23 22.40 -6.46
N ALA A 295 20.17 22.43 -7.79
CA ALA A 295 18.91 22.49 -8.52
C ALA A 295 18.81 21.29 -9.46
N ARG A 296 17.71 20.56 -9.36
CA ARG A 296 17.50 19.26 -9.97
C ARG A 296 16.13 19.23 -10.65
N LEU A 297 16.14 19.26 -11.97
CA LEU A 297 14.94 19.15 -12.80
C LEU A 297 14.64 17.67 -13.03
N TYR A 298 13.39 17.28 -12.87
CA TYR A 298 12.85 15.97 -13.23
C TYR A 298 11.88 16.10 -14.41
N LEU A 299 11.92 15.14 -15.31
CA LEU A 299 10.94 14.92 -16.38
C LEU A 299 10.39 13.49 -16.22
N TYR A 300 9.11 13.41 -15.85
CA TYR A 300 8.38 12.16 -15.63
C TYR A 300 7.64 11.77 -16.91
N TRP A 301 7.76 10.52 -17.34
CA TRP A 301 7.25 10.07 -18.63
C TRP A 301 6.89 8.57 -18.65
N ASN A 302 5.93 8.21 -19.51
CA ASN A 302 5.47 6.83 -19.64
C ASN A 302 4.97 6.49 -21.06
N TRP A 303 4.42 5.28 -21.22
CA TRP A 303 3.87 4.79 -22.49
C TRP A 303 4.87 4.79 -23.66
N GLY A 304 6.17 4.63 -23.38
CA GLY A 304 7.19 4.54 -24.41
C GLY A 304 7.14 3.19 -25.12
N TYR A 305 6.64 3.16 -26.36
CA TYR A 305 6.61 1.93 -27.16
C TYR A 305 6.77 2.19 -28.67
N GLU A 306 7.20 1.15 -29.37
CA GLU A 306 7.18 1.06 -30.83
C GLU A 306 6.34 -0.14 -31.28
N ARG A 307 5.75 -0.09 -32.46
CA ARG A 307 5.13 -1.28 -33.08
C ARG A 307 6.17 -2.03 -33.91
N LYS A 308 6.35 -3.31 -33.60
CA LYS A 308 7.16 -4.25 -34.40
C LYS A 308 6.40 -5.56 -34.58
N ARG A 309 6.78 -6.33 -35.59
CA ARG A 309 6.27 -7.71 -35.74
C ARG A 309 6.87 -8.60 -34.68
N ASP A 310 6.00 -9.35 -34.01
CA ASP A 310 6.35 -10.43 -33.09
C ASP A 310 7.08 -11.54 -33.88
N PRO A 311 8.31 -11.95 -33.48
CA PRO A 311 9.02 -13.01 -34.19
C PRO A 311 8.35 -14.38 -34.16
N LEU A 312 7.43 -14.65 -33.22
CA LEU A 312 6.77 -15.94 -33.06
C LEU A 312 5.47 -16.07 -33.86
N THR A 313 4.61 -15.03 -33.82
CA THR A 313 3.31 -15.05 -34.50
C THR A 313 3.32 -14.31 -35.85
N GLY A 314 4.19 -13.31 -35.99
CA GLY A 314 4.25 -12.42 -37.15
C GLY A 314 3.29 -11.23 -37.08
N ASP A 315 2.41 -11.15 -36.07
CA ASP A 315 1.49 -10.04 -35.81
C ASP A 315 2.22 -8.81 -35.27
N GLU A 316 1.56 -7.65 -35.25
CA GLU A 316 2.14 -6.45 -34.65
C GLU A 316 1.93 -6.41 -33.13
N LYS A 317 3.02 -6.23 -32.40
CA LYS A 317 3.06 -6.10 -30.94
C LYS A 317 3.71 -4.75 -30.56
N MET A 318 3.31 -4.22 -29.42
CA MET A 318 4.07 -3.15 -28.74
C MET A 318 5.36 -3.74 -28.15
N PHE A 319 6.44 -3.00 -28.26
CA PHE A 319 7.70 -3.26 -27.56
C PHE A 319 8.10 -2.01 -26.78
N PRO A 320 8.49 -2.14 -25.50
CA PRO A 320 8.79 -1.00 -24.64
C PRO A 320 10.14 -0.38 -25.06
N VAL A 321 10.17 0.95 -25.26
CA VAL A 321 11.37 1.67 -25.71
C VAL A 321 11.49 3.05 -25.06
N GLU A 322 12.73 3.50 -24.87
CA GLU A 322 13.11 4.75 -24.21
C GLU A 322 12.53 6.01 -24.87
N LEU A 323 12.08 7.01 -24.08
CA LEU A 323 11.74 8.35 -24.56
C LEU A 323 12.99 9.05 -25.11
N ASP A 324 13.01 9.35 -26.40
CA ASP A 324 14.03 10.19 -27.02
C ASP A 324 13.52 11.65 -27.02
N VAL A 325 14.21 12.54 -26.31
CA VAL A 325 13.73 13.91 -26.01
C VAL A 325 14.89 14.88 -25.81
N GLU A 326 14.77 16.07 -26.39
CA GLU A 326 15.68 17.18 -26.20
C GLU A 326 15.07 18.15 -25.18
N VAL A 327 15.77 18.43 -24.06
CA VAL A 327 15.30 19.38 -23.05
C VAL A 327 16.07 20.69 -23.15
N LYS A 328 15.33 21.80 -23.16
CA LYS A 328 15.84 23.17 -23.18
C LYS A 328 15.46 23.86 -21.86
N PHE A 329 16.46 24.40 -21.16
CA PHE A 329 16.29 25.15 -19.92
C PHE A 329 16.68 26.61 -20.12
N GLU A 330 15.86 27.54 -19.65
CA GLU A 330 16.05 28.97 -19.79
C GLU A 330 15.91 29.65 -18.43
N GLY A 331 17.05 30.03 -17.85
CA GLY A 331 17.15 30.72 -16.56
C GLY A 331 18.30 31.73 -16.63
N ASN A 332 19.46 31.37 -16.08
CA ASN A 332 20.72 32.05 -16.34
C ASN A 332 21.24 31.77 -17.76
N GLY A 333 20.55 32.33 -18.76
CA GLY A 333 20.74 32.02 -20.18
C GLY A 333 19.98 30.78 -20.65
N THR A 334 20.19 30.42 -21.92
CA THR A 334 19.50 29.31 -22.59
C THR A 334 20.47 28.15 -22.82
N HIS A 335 20.11 26.97 -22.30
CA HIS A 335 20.92 25.75 -22.36
C HIS A 335 20.09 24.59 -22.91
N VAL A 336 20.74 23.69 -23.67
CA VAL A 336 20.16 22.39 -24.05
C VAL A 336 20.82 21.34 -23.17
N LEU A 337 20.01 20.47 -22.57
CA LEU A 337 20.40 19.54 -21.53
C LEU A 337 20.24 18.09 -21.99
N GLU A 338 21.26 17.29 -21.70
CA GLU A 338 21.14 15.84 -21.57
C GLU A 338 20.88 15.50 -20.09
N PRO A 339 20.08 14.48 -19.77
CA PRO A 339 19.92 14.02 -18.39
C PRO A 339 21.18 13.30 -17.93
N ASP A 340 21.70 13.68 -16.75
CA ASP A 340 22.85 13.01 -16.14
C ASP A 340 22.48 11.70 -15.44
N ASP A 341 21.19 11.47 -15.17
CA ASP A 341 20.66 10.15 -14.79
C ASP A 341 19.35 9.85 -15.53
N ARG A 342 19.23 8.60 -15.99
CA ARG A 342 18.05 8.07 -16.68
C ARG A 342 17.53 6.85 -15.92
N TYR A 343 16.44 7.03 -15.18
CA TYR A 343 15.74 5.94 -14.51
C TYR A 343 14.64 5.43 -15.44
N ILE A 344 14.74 4.17 -15.88
CA ILE A 344 13.86 3.60 -16.91
C ILE A 344 13.56 2.15 -16.56
N GLU A 345 12.30 1.76 -16.74
CA GLU A 345 11.79 0.40 -16.64
C GLU A 345 11.19 -0.04 -17.99
N TYR A 346 11.29 -1.33 -18.30
CA TYR A 346 10.75 -1.94 -19.52
C TYR A 346 9.80 -3.11 -19.21
N PRO A 347 8.59 -2.84 -18.69
CA PRO A 347 7.55 -3.84 -18.48
C PRO A 347 7.29 -4.74 -19.69
N ILE A 348 7.30 -6.04 -19.42
CA ILE A 348 6.89 -7.14 -20.31
C ILE A 348 5.97 -8.08 -19.52
N ALA A 349 5.32 -9.04 -20.17
CA ALA A 349 4.32 -9.89 -19.50
C ALA A 349 3.07 -9.12 -19.04
N THR A 350 2.72 -8.05 -19.77
CA THR A 350 1.49 -7.28 -19.57
C THR A 350 0.54 -7.42 -20.76
N ARG A 351 -0.59 -6.70 -20.71
CA ARG A 351 -1.47 -6.45 -21.86
C ARG A 351 -0.86 -5.50 -22.90
N PHE A 352 0.00 -4.58 -22.48
CA PHE A 352 0.59 -3.52 -23.30
C PHE A 352 2.03 -3.27 -22.83
N ASP A 353 2.98 -4.01 -23.41
CA ASP A 353 4.39 -3.89 -23.03
C ASP A 353 4.95 -2.52 -23.49
N VAL A 354 4.95 -1.55 -22.56
CA VAL A 354 5.34 -0.15 -22.73
C VAL A 354 6.29 0.28 -21.60
N SER A 355 7.20 1.22 -21.84
CA SER A 355 8.20 1.68 -20.87
C SER A 355 7.72 2.90 -20.06
N TYR A 356 8.37 3.08 -18.90
CA TYR A 356 8.14 4.14 -17.92
C TYR A 356 9.49 4.69 -17.45
N GLY A 357 9.56 5.97 -17.06
CA GLY A 357 10.81 6.53 -16.56
C GLY A 357 10.78 7.96 -16.02
N THR A 358 11.89 8.27 -15.35
CA THR A 358 12.22 9.59 -14.80
C THR A 358 13.59 9.99 -15.32
N TYR A 359 13.65 11.12 -16.03
CA TYR A 359 14.92 11.74 -16.42
C TYR A 359 15.25 12.87 -15.48
N ALA A 360 16.47 12.85 -14.95
CA ALA A 360 16.93 13.81 -13.96
C ALA A 360 18.11 14.62 -14.52
N TYR A 361 18.04 15.94 -14.36
CA TYR A 361 18.96 16.92 -14.94
C TYR A 361 19.49 17.85 -13.84
N ASN A 362 20.80 17.90 -13.65
CA ASN A 362 21.45 18.91 -12.83
C ASN A 362 21.40 20.28 -13.53
N VAL A 363 20.66 21.23 -12.95
CA VAL A 363 20.48 22.60 -13.46
C VAL A 363 21.03 23.67 -12.50
N THR A 364 21.87 23.26 -11.54
CA THR A 364 22.43 24.12 -10.47
C THR A 364 23.17 25.35 -11.01
N GLU A 365 23.92 25.22 -12.11
CA GLU A 365 24.65 26.35 -12.73
C GLU A 365 23.76 27.22 -13.67
N TYR A 366 22.55 26.73 -13.99
CA TYR A 366 21.66 27.32 -15.00
C TYR A 366 20.41 27.99 -14.42
N ILE A 367 20.08 27.74 -13.16
CA ILE A 367 18.89 28.29 -12.50
C ILE A 367 18.98 29.82 -12.32
N GLY A 368 17.85 30.51 -12.47
CA GLY A 368 17.67 31.94 -12.25
C GLY A 368 16.43 32.25 -11.41
N ARG A 369 15.95 33.51 -11.44
CA ARG A 369 14.69 33.92 -10.80
C ARG A 369 13.47 33.46 -11.59
N GLU A 370 13.45 33.78 -12.88
CA GLU A 370 12.53 33.19 -13.85
C GLU A 370 13.19 31.93 -14.44
N ASN A 371 12.47 30.81 -14.51
CA ASN A 371 12.98 29.55 -15.05
C ASN A 371 11.95 28.91 -15.97
N LYS A 372 12.33 28.64 -17.22
CA LYS A 372 11.42 28.15 -18.27
C LYS A 372 12.00 26.90 -18.93
N VAL A 373 11.24 25.81 -18.94
CA VAL A 373 11.68 24.50 -19.43
C VAL A 373 10.80 24.04 -20.57
N THR A 374 11.41 23.64 -21.68
CA THR A 374 10.72 23.08 -22.86
C THR A 374 11.31 21.72 -23.18
N ALA A 375 10.48 20.70 -23.36
CA ALA A 375 10.92 19.41 -23.89
C ALA A 375 10.45 19.26 -25.34
N ILE A 376 11.28 18.67 -26.19
CA ILE A 376 10.98 18.40 -27.60
C ILE A 376 11.15 16.91 -27.82
N ARG A 377 10.04 16.17 -27.92
CA ARG A 377 10.05 14.74 -28.23
C ARG A 377 10.74 14.51 -29.58
N ARG A 378 11.62 13.53 -29.65
CA ARG A 378 12.35 13.06 -30.84
C ARG A 378 11.91 11.64 -31.24
N GLY A 379 11.48 10.84 -30.27
CA GLY A 379 10.76 9.57 -30.40
C GLY A 379 10.34 9.06 -29.01
N PRO A 380 9.84 7.83 -28.85
CA PRO A 380 9.45 6.87 -29.89
C PRO A 380 8.20 7.30 -30.68
N TRP A 381 8.00 6.69 -31.84
CA TRP A 381 6.89 6.97 -32.75
C TRP A 381 6.16 5.69 -33.17
N SER A 382 4.84 5.80 -33.37
CA SER A 382 4.00 4.82 -34.08
C SER A 382 2.80 5.55 -34.69
N ASP A 383 2.33 5.10 -35.84
CA ASP A 383 1.05 5.56 -36.42
C ASP A 383 0.94 7.10 -36.55
N ASP A 384 2.01 7.71 -37.09
CA ASP A 384 2.24 9.16 -37.26
C ASP A 384 2.27 9.99 -35.94
N LYS A 385 2.38 9.33 -34.77
CA LYS A 385 2.33 9.96 -33.44
C LYS A 385 3.52 9.59 -32.56
N TYR A 386 3.87 10.49 -31.65
CA TYR A 386 4.67 10.12 -30.49
C TYR A 386 3.84 9.21 -29.59
N THR A 387 4.42 8.09 -29.17
CA THR A 387 3.76 7.13 -28.29
C THR A 387 3.99 7.46 -26.82
N ALA A 388 5.23 7.78 -26.45
CA ALA A 388 5.58 8.19 -25.09
C ALA A 388 4.89 9.51 -24.69
N ALA A 389 4.22 9.48 -23.54
CA ALA A 389 3.61 10.63 -22.89
C ALA A 389 4.56 11.29 -21.89
N ILE A 390 4.37 12.59 -21.66
CA ILE A 390 5.01 13.33 -20.57
C ILE A 390 3.96 13.55 -19.48
N GLU A 391 4.25 13.05 -18.28
CA GLU A 391 3.37 13.15 -17.11
C GLU A 391 3.46 14.52 -16.46
N GLY A 392 4.69 15.04 -16.40
CA GLY A 392 4.99 16.39 -15.98
C GLY A 392 6.49 16.65 -15.84
N MET A 393 6.81 17.88 -15.45
CA MET A 393 8.13 18.28 -14.96
C MET A 393 8.03 18.79 -13.53
N ALA A 394 9.11 18.66 -12.78
CA ALA A 394 9.26 19.30 -11.47
C ALA A 394 10.70 19.74 -11.23
N ILE A 395 10.89 20.72 -10.35
CA ILE A 395 12.23 21.12 -9.89
C ILE A 395 12.33 20.97 -8.37
N LEU A 396 13.38 20.29 -7.93
CA LEU A 396 13.89 20.30 -6.56
C LEU A 396 15.00 21.34 -6.47
N VAL A 397 14.94 22.24 -5.48
CA VAL A 397 15.99 23.22 -5.20
C VAL A 397 16.36 23.14 -3.73
N ILE A 398 17.65 22.93 -3.46
CA ILE A 398 18.27 22.98 -2.14
C ILE A 398 19.18 24.21 -2.11
N TYR A 399 18.98 25.08 -1.14
CA TYR A 399 19.69 26.35 -1.03
C TYR A 399 20.13 26.64 0.41
N GLU A 400 21.32 27.19 0.57
CA GLU A 400 21.90 27.55 1.86
C GLU A 400 21.53 29.00 2.23
N HIS A 401 21.16 29.23 3.49
CA HIS A 401 20.94 30.58 4.02
C HIS A 401 21.14 30.60 5.55
N GLU A 402 21.76 31.65 6.10
CA GLU A 402 22.10 31.72 7.55
C GLU A 402 20.89 31.83 8.50
N ASP A 403 19.70 32.07 7.97
CA ASP A 403 18.43 32.05 8.71
C ASP A 403 17.69 30.70 8.64
N MET A 404 18.11 29.77 7.77
CA MET A 404 17.46 28.47 7.66
C MET A 404 17.85 27.53 8.83
N PRO A 405 16.94 26.66 9.28
CA PRO A 405 17.25 25.69 10.32
C PRO A 405 18.35 24.74 9.85
N MET A 406 19.19 24.35 10.81
CA MET A 406 20.13 23.25 10.68
C MET A 406 19.36 22.02 10.22
N THR A 407 19.75 21.46 9.07
CA THR A 407 18.98 20.42 8.37
C THR A 407 19.91 19.31 7.90
N THR A 408 19.45 18.07 8.03
CA THR A 408 20.03 16.88 7.38
C THR A 408 19.02 16.36 6.38
N TYR A 409 19.46 15.96 5.19
CA TYR A 409 18.54 15.46 4.16
C TYR A 409 19.09 14.26 3.39
N TRP A 410 18.17 13.51 2.78
CA TRP A 410 18.43 12.50 1.75
C TRP A 410 17.45 12.73 0.60
N ILE A 411 17.97 12.76 -0.62
CA ILE A 411 17.22 12.83 -1.87
C ILE A 411 17.40 11.50 -2.59
N CYS A 412 16.35 10.68 -2.62
CA CYS A 412 16.33 9.47 -3.41
C CYS A 412 15.67 9.70 -4.77
N GLU A 413 16.26 9.11 -5.80
CA GLU A 413 15.81 9.17 -7.20
C GLU A 413 15.72 7.74 -7.78
N GLY A 414 14.75 7.52 -8.65
CA GLY A 414 14.45 6.23 -9.26
C GLY A 414 13.31 6.28 -10.29
N ALA A 415 12.92 5.11 -10.74
CA ALA A 415 11.68 4.78 -11.44
C ALA A 415 11.55 3.26 -11.39
N ASP A 416 10.61 2.75 -10.61
CA ASP A 416 10.39 1.32 -10.37
C ASP A 416 8.88 1.05 -10.51
N VAL A 417 8.49 0.17 -11.42
CA VAL A 417 7.07 -0.10 -11.68
C VAL A 417 6.61 -1.20 -10.72
N LEU A 418 5.57 -0.90 -9.94
CA LEU A 418 4.95 -1.82 -8.99
C LEU A 418 3.54 -2.14 -9.48
N TRP A 419 3.25 -3.42 -9.70
CA TRP A 419 2.00 -3.86 -10.31
C TRP A 419 1.67 -5.33 -9.95
N THR A 420 0.79 -5.51 -8.97
CA THR A 420 0.33 -6.77 -8.38
C THR A 420 -0.66 -7.47 -9.31
N ASP A 421 -1.79 -6.82 -9.63
CA ASP A 421 -2.68 -7.22 -10.73
C ASP A 421 -2.20 -6.64 -12.08
N GLY A 422 -0.97 -6.99 -12.46
CA GLY A 422 -0.36 -6.69 -13.77
C GLY A 422 -1.09 -7.37 -14.93
N TYR A 423 -2.35 -6.98 -15.15
CA TYR A 423 -3.37 -7.75 -15.87
C TYR A 423 -3.25 -9.26 -15.68
N MET A 424 -3.43 -9.70 -14.43
CA MET A 424 -3.45 -11.10 -14.03
C MET A 424 -2.10 -11.83 -14.16
N THR A 425 -0.95 -11.19 -13.88
CA THR A 425 0.31 -11.89 -13.56
C THR A 425 0.23 -12.63 -12.22
N GLY A 426 -0.49 -12.06 -11.24
CA GLY A 426 -0.63 -12.63 -9.90
C GLY A 426 0.62 -12.50 -9.04
N LEU A 427 1.30 -11.34 -9.10
CA LEU A 427 2.32 -10.97 -8.14
C LEU A 427 1.66 -10.58 -6.80
N THR A 428 2.33 -10.83 -5.68
CA THR A 428 1.84 -10.41 -4.36
C THR A 428 2.33 -9.00 -4.00
N PRO A 429 1.65 -8.27 -3.08
CA PRO A 429 2.09 -6.94 -2.65
C PRO A 429 3.54 -6.93 -2.14
N GLU A 430 3.99 -7.99 -1.46
CA GLU A 430 5.37 -8.15 -0.99
C GLU A 430 6.40 -8.31 -2.14
N GLN A 431 5.96 -8.74 -3.33
CA GLN A 431 6.78 -8.75 -4.55
C GLN A 431 6.74 -7.40 -5.30
N CYS A 432 5.81 -6.52 -4.93
CA CYS A 432 5.60 -5.18 -5.49
C CYS A 432 5.84 -4.10 -4.44
N THR A 433 6.87 -4.29 -3.58
CA THR A 433 7.26 -3.33 -2.53
C THR A 433 8.70 -2.84 -2.73
N THR A 434 8.90 -1.56 -3.06
CA THR A 434 10.24 -0.99 -3.30
C THR A 434 10.69 -0.01 -2.21
N PRO A 435 11.90 -0.17 -1.65
CA PRO A 435 12.43 0.72 -0.61
C PRO A 435 13.22 1.92 -1.16
N ALA A 436 13.11 3.03 -0.43
CA ALA A 436 14.04 4.16 -0.41
C ALA A 436 14.73 4.21 0.97
N VAL A 437 16.01 3.84 1.04
CA VAL A 437 16.75 3.67 2.29
C VAL A 437 17.60 4.90 2.62
N PHE A 438 17.23 5.62 3.67
CA PHE A 438 17.89 6.83 4.17
C PHE A 438 19.00 6.46 5.17
N ASN A 439 20.12 5.96 4.64
CA ASN A 439 21.29 5.52 5.42
C ASN A 439 21.94 6.68 6.20
N GLY A 440 22.06 6.54 7.52
CA GLY A 440 22.58 7.57 8.42
C GLY A 440 21.89 7.55 9.78
N THR A 441 22.00 8.62 10.57
CA THR A 441 21.47 8.63 11.95
C THR A 441 20.64 9.88 12.29
N ALA A 442 19.66 9.72 13.19
CA ALA A 442 18.76 10.79 13.62
C ALA A 442 18.81 11.00 15.14
N ASP A 443 18.95 12.26 15.57
CA ASP A 443 18.80 12.67 16.97
C ASP A 443 17.31 12.84 17.31
N LEU A 444 16.67 11.73 17.66
CA LEU A 444 15.23 11.61 17.98
C LEU A 444 14.73 12.50 19.13
N LYS A 445 15.61 13.31 19.76
CA LYS A 445 15.24 14.27 20.81
C LYS A 445 15.27 15.73 20.35
N LYS A 446 15.76 16.02 19.15
CA LYS A 446 16.05 17.37 18.66
C LYS A 446 15.68 17.59 17.18
N VAL A 447 14.84 16.72 16.62
CA VAL A 447 14.52 16.68 15.19
C VAL A 447 13.02 16.80 14.94
N ASN A 448 12.64 17.61 13.96
CA ASN A 448 11.35 17.56 13.26
C ASN A 448 11.59 16.93 11.89
N ALA A 449 10.93 15.79 11.62
CA ALA A 449 11.14 15.02 10.40
C ALA A 449 9.93 15.14 9.46
N THR A 450 10.20 15.43 8.18
CA THR A 450 9.21 15.33 7.11
C THR A 450 9.70 14.39 6.02
N LEU A 451 8.77 13.58 5.50
CA LEU A 451 8.96 12.72 4.34
C LEU A 451 8.13 13.30 3.19
N TRP A 452 8.75 13.55 2.05
CA TRP A 452 8.05 13.88 0.80
C TRP A 452 8.25 12.70 -0.15
N THR A 453 7.18 12.21 -0.77
CA THR A 453 7.27 11.14 -1.78
C THR A 453 6.53 11.56 -3.05
N ILE A 454 7.08 11.19 -4.20
CA ILE A 454 6.54 11.55 -5.52
C ILE A 454 6.42 10.28 -6.36
N VAL A 455 5.19 10.06 -6.81
CA VAL A 455 4.76 8.89 -7.56
C VAL A 455 4.01 9.40 -8.79
N PRO A 456 4.69 9.51 -9.95
CA PRO A 456 4.03 9.60 -11.24
C PRO A 456 3.02 8.44 -11.39
N PHE A 457 1.87 8.78 -11.97
CA PHE A 457 0.66 7.98 -12.16
C PHE A 457 -0.05 7.36 -10.94
N GLY A 458 0.64 7.02 -9.84
CA GLY A 458 -0.01 6.50 -8.62
C GLY A 458 -0.96 7.55 -8.04
N SER A 459 -2.27 7.31 -8.10
CA SER A 459 -3.27 8.32 -7.71
C SER A 459 -4.62 7.71 -7.36
N ASP A 460 -5.07 7.98 -6.14
CA ASP A 460 -6.05 7.14 -5.48
C ASP A 460 -7.50 7.31 -5.94
N ARG A 461 -8.19 6.18 -6.08
CA ARG A 461 -9.67 6.07 -6.10
C ARG A 461 -10.19 4.85 -5.33
N GLY A 462 -9.33 4.22 -4.53
CA GLY A 462 -9.53 2.95 -3.85
C GLY A 462 -9.96 3.04 -2.38
N ASP A 463 -9.74 1.93 -1.67
CA ASP A 463 -9.70 1.81 -0.21
C ASP A 463 -8.69 0.68 0.12
N ASP A 464 -7.41 1.06 0.22
CA ASP A 464 -6.22 0.18 0.34
C ASP A 464 -5.75 -0.48 -0.97
N ASP A 465 -5.76 0.27 -2.08
CA ASP A 465 -5.15 -0.16 -3.35
C ASP A 465 -3.63 0.14 -3.36
N ASP A 466 -3.18 1.25 -2.76
CA ASP A 466 -1.77 1.70 -2.74
C ASP A 466 -1.29 2.00 -1.30
N ARG A 467 -0.02 1.73 -0.98
CA ARG A 467 0.53 1.86 0.38
C ARG A 467 1.88 2.56 0.45
N LEU A 468 1.99 3.50 1.40
CA LEU A 468 3.25 4.05 1.88
C LEU A 468 3.57 3.48 3.27
N ILE A 469 4.73 2.87 3.43
CA ILE A 469 5.24 2.36 4.70
C ILE A 469 6.46 3.18 5.10
N PHE A 470 6.50 3.73 6.31
CA PHE A 470 7.71 4.36 6.86
C PHE A 470 8.08 3.70 8.18
N ASN A 471 9.20 2.98 8.20
CA ASN A 471 9.71 2.17 9.31
C ASN A 471 8.72 1.17 9.93
N ASN A 472 7.77 1.64 10.75
CA ASN A 472 6.76 0.84 11.45
C ASN A 472 5.33 1.34 11.25
N LYS A 473 5.12 2.34 10.37
CA LYS A 473 3.83 2.96 10.10
C LYS A 473 3.47 2.79 8.62
N THR A 474 2.44 1.99 8.36
CA THR A 474 1.75 1.96 7.06
C THR A 474 0.69 3.05 7.01
N TRP A 475 0.54 3.69 5.86
CA TRP A 475 -0.66 4.41 5.43
C TRP A 475 -1.09 3.88 4.07
N HIS A 476 -2.35 4.13 3.75
CA HIS A 476 -3.05 3.65 2.56
C HIS A 476 -3.46 4.88 1.76
N ASP A 477 -3.46 4.76 0.44
CA ASP A 477 -4.05 5.68 -0.52
C ASP A 477 -3.72 7.15 -0.23
N VAL A 478 -2.45 7.54 -0.47
CA VAL A 478 -1.85 8.77 0.06
C VAL A 478 -1.41 9.81 -0.98
N TRP A 479 -1.51 9.52 -2.27
CA TRP A 479 -0.82 10.26 -3.32
C TRP A 479 -1.80 11.15 -4.11
N GLU A 480 -1.97 12.38 -3.60
CA GLU A 480 -2.79 13.40 -4.25
C GLU A 480 -2.12 13.91 -5.54
N ARG A 481 -2.87 13.94 -6.65
CA ARG A 481 -2.44 14.54 -7.93
C ARG A 481 -2.17 16.04 -7.76
N TYR A 482 -1.08 16.54 -8.35
CA TYR A 482 -0.78 17.98 -8.28
C TYR A 482 -1.81 18.80 -9.11
N PRO A 483 -2.43 19.84 -8.54
CA PRO A 483 -3.61 20.48 -9.14
C PRO A 483 -3.32 21.20 -10.46
N SER A 484 -4.23 21.04 -11.43
CA SER A 484 -4.13 21.67 -12.76
C SER A 484 -4.15 23.21 -12.72
N VAL A 485 -3.31 23.84 -13.54
CA VAL A 485 -3.41 25.28 -13.87
C VAL A 485 -4.50 25.49 -14.93
N SER A 486 -5.30 26.56 -14.76
CA SER A 486 -6.43 26.87 -15.66
C SER A 486 -6.02 26.94 -17.14
N GLY A 487 -6.69 26.13 -17.97
CA GLY A 487 -6.41 26.02 -19.41
C GLY A 487 -5.36 24.97 -19.79
N ARG A 488 -4.68 24.34 -18.81
CA ARG A 488 -3.83 23.16 -19.00
C ARG A 488 -4.55 21.89 -18.49
N ARG A 489 -4.02 20.71 -18.83
CA ARG A 489 -4.42 19.45 -18.19
C ARG A 489 -3.76 19.35 -16.82
N GLU A 490 -4.35 18.59 -15.91
CA GLU A 490 -3.68 18.15 -14.69
C GLU A 490 -2.42 17.36 -15.06
N PRO A 491 -1.25 17.61 -14.42
CA PRO A 491 -0.09 16.72 -14.54
C PRO A 491 -0.38 15.40 -13.81
N GLU A 492 0.10 14.28 -14.35
CA GLU A 492 -0.07 12.96 -13.70
C GLU A 492 1.07 12.69 -12.69
N VAL A 493 1.49 13.74 -11.98
CA VAL A 493 2.52 13.72 -10.93
C VAL A 493 1.82 13.85 -9.59
N SER A 494 1.72 12.75 -8.84
CA SER A 494 1.15 12.75 -7.50
C SER A 494 2.22 12.91 -6.43
N ILE A 495 1.86 13.55 -5.32
CA ILE A 495 2.78 13.93 -4.24
C ILE A 495 2.14 13.69 -2.89
N ASP A 496 2.91 13.09 -1.99
CA ASP A 496 2.67 13.17 -0.55
C ASP A 496 3.76 14.03 0.12
N LYS A 497 3.37 14.82 1.13
CA LYS A 497 4.27 15.53 2.03
C LYS A 497 3.74 15.46 3.47
N ARG A 498 4.39 14.69 4.33
CA ARG A 498 3.93 14.43 5.71
C ARG A 498 5.01 14.59 6.77
N PHE A 499 4.57 14.89 7.99
CA PHE A 499 5.41 14.76 9.18
C PHE A 499 5.56 13.28 9.56
N VAL A 500 6.79 12.86 9.88
CA VAL A 500 7.12 11.48 10.25
C VAL A 500 7.88 11.38 11.58
N THR A 501 8.04 12.48 12.32
CA THR A 501 8.83 12.57 13.56
C THR A 501 8.53 11.44 14.56
N GLU A 502 7.25 11.09 14.78
CA GLU A 502 6.85 10.04 15.73
C GLU A 502 7.25 8.61 15.29
N TYR A 503 7.51 8.42 13.99
CA TYR A 503 7.84 7.13 13.37
C TYR A 503 9.33 7.00 13.04
N MET A 504 10.14 8.03 13.33
CA MET A 504 11.58 8.03 13.11
C MET A 504 12.30 6.99 13.98
N ILE A 505 13.15 6.18 13.35
CA ILE A 505 14.12 5.30 14.03
C ILE A 505 15.51 5.95 14.06
N LYS A 506 16.35 5.50 15.00
CA LYS A 506 17.66 6.13 15.28
C LYS A 506 18.62 6.06 14.08
N GLU A 507 18.57 4.99 13.29
CA GLU A 507 19.54 4.66 12.24
C GLU A 507 18.81 4.06 11.04
N ASN A 508 19.22 4.42 9.82
CA ASN A 508 18.77 3.84 8.55
C ASN A 508 17.23 3.79 8.39
N ASN A 509 16.60 4.96 8.43
CA ASN A 509 15.16 5.10 8.19
C ASN A 509 14.83 4.66 6.77
N THR A 510 13.68 4.03 6.55
CA THR A 510 13.27 3.54 5.22
C THR A 510 11.82 3.92 4.95
N ALA A 511 11.58 4.49 3.77
CA ALA A 511 10.24 4.55 3.16
C ALA A 511 10.12 3.41 2.15
N GLU A 512 9.04 2.65 2.20
CA GLU A 512 8.73 1.58 1.24
C GLU A 512 7.41 1.92 0.56
N PHE A 513 7.38 1.82 -0.77
CA PHE A 513 6.20 2.00 -1.60
C PHE A 513 5.71 0.61 -1.97
N GLN A 514 4.42 0.31 -1.77
CA GLN A 514 3.81 -0.97 -2.08
C GLN A 514 2.51 -0.75 -2.86
N ASP A 515 2.41 -1.32 -4.05
CA ASP A 515 1.11 -1.54 -4.69
C ASP A 515 0.43 -2.77 -4.06
N ASN A 516 -0.89 -2.72 -3.93
CA ASN A 516 -1.74 -3.77 -3.39
C ASN A 516 -3.00 -4.05 -4.24
N GLY A 517 -3.27 -3.28 -5.31
CA GLY A 517 -4.51 -3.39 -6.09
C GLY A 517 -4.62 -2.65 -7.43
N ASP A 518 -3.77 -1.65 -7.71
CA ASP A 518 -3.76 -0.92 -9.01
C ASP A 518 -2.36 -0.99 -9.65
N TRP A 519 -1.64 0.12 -9.76
CA TRP A 519 -0.21 0.18 -10.14
C TRP A 519 0.39 1.56 -9.88
N MET A 520 1.69 1.61 -9.63
CA MET A 520 2.40 2.86 -9.36
C MET A 520 3.84 2.88 -9.93
N VAL A 521 4.41 4.08 -10.10
CA VAL A 521 5.81 4.27 -10.52
C VAL A 521 6.60 5.20 -9.57
N PRO A 522 6.87 4.78 -8.31
CA PRO A 522 7.73 5.51 -7.39
C PRO A 522 9.00 6.05 -8.04
N SER A 523 9.19 7.36 -7.95
CA SER A 523 10.27 8.05 -8.66
C SER A 523 11.14 8.91 -7.76
N ASN A 524 10.59 9.48 -6.68
CA ASN A 524 11.39 10.21 -5.69
C ASN A 524 10.90 10.00 -4.25
N ALA A 525 11.85 10.01 -3.31
CA ALA A 525 11.58 10.04 -1.88
C ALA A 525 12.61 10.94 -1.18
N PHE A 526 12.15 11.95 -0.46
CA PHE A 526 13.01 12.90 0.25
C PHE A 526 12.73 12.84 1.76
N LEU A 527 13.73 12.43 2.55
CA LEU A 527 13.66 12.53 4.01
C LEU A 527 14.40 13.81 4.44
N ILE A 528 13.69 14.70 5.11
CA ILE A 528 14.18 16.02 5.53
C ILE A 528 14.06 16.13 7.05
N LEU A 529 15.19 16.28 7.73
CA LEU A 529 15.31 16.39 9.18
C LEU A 529 15.73 17.81 9.55
N LYS A 530 14.76 18.66 9.94
CA LYS A 530 15.04 19.96 10.55
C LYS A 530 15.44 19.74 12.02
N TYR A 531 16.42 20.50 12.51
CA TYR A 531 16.78 20.53 13.94
C TYR A 531 16.59 21.96 14.50
N PRO A 532 15.34 22.38 14.79
CA PRO A 532 15.00 23.75 15.23
C PRO A 532 15.68 24.20 16.55
N PRO A 533 15.53 25.47 16.96
CA PRO A 533 15.80 25.92 18.33
C PRO A 533 14.82 25.32 19.36
N ASP A 534 15.09 25.54 20.64
CA ASP A 534 14.28 25.09 21.80
C ASP A 534 14.61 26.01 22.99
N LEU A 535 13.82 27.07 23.19
CA LEU A 535 14.12 28.23 24.03
C LEU A 535 13.55 28.10 25.46
N VAL A 536 14.41 27.64 26.38
CA VAL A 536 14.03 27.33 27.76
C VAL A 536 14.49 28.43 28.75
N PRO A 537 13.59 29.10 29.49
CA PRO A 537 13.97 29.97 30.60
C PRO A 537 14.40 29.17 31.84
N TYR A 538 15.52 29.58 32.44
CA TYR A 538 16.13 28.95 33.61
C TYR A 538 16.41 29.96 34.74
N PRO A 539 16.06 29.63 36.01
CA PRO A 539 15.37 28.43 36.44
C PRO A 539 13.86 28.47 36.17
N LYS A 540 13.26 27.32 35.88
CA LYS A 540 11.81 27.17 35.60
C LYS A 540 10.88 27.61 36.73
N ASN A 541 11.33 27.47 37.98
CA ASN A 541 10.63 27.90 39.19
C ASN A 541 11.49 28.92 39.96
N PRO A 542 11.60 30.17 39.48
CA PRO A 542 12.48 31.16 40.10
C PRO A 542 11.89 31.69 41.41
N HIS A 543 12.74 31.91 42.41
CA HIS A 543 12.36 32.50 43.69
C HIS A 543 13.29 33.64 44.06
N TYR A 544 12.75 34.84 44.23
CA TYR A 544 13.52 36.06 44.53
C TYR A 544 13.07 36.69 45.86
N PHE A 545 13.95 37.49 46.46
CA PHE A 545 13.68 38.26 47.67
C PHE A 545 13.92 39.74 47.39
N THR A 546 13.08 40.62 47.95
CA THR A 546 13.16 42.07 47.75
C THR A 546 12.64 42.80 48.98
N VAL A 547 13.14 44.01 49.22
CA VAL A 547 12.55 44.94 50.19
C VAL A 547 11.34 45.65 49.55
N MET A 548 10.33 45.94 50.37
CA MET A 548 9.13 46.69 50.01
C MET A 548 9.44 48.03 49.33
N GLY A 549 8.94 48.22 48.11
CA GLY A 549 9.13 49.46 47.35
C GLY A 549 10.51 49.66 46.70
N GLU A 550 11.45 48.73 46.84
CA GLU A 550 12.73 48.79 46.13
C GLU A 550 12.60 48.36 44.66
N LYS A 551 13.57 48.80 43.84
CA LYS A 551 13.69 48.45 42.42
C LYS A 551 14.73 47.34 42.29
N THR A 552 14.28 46.15 41.94
CA THR A 552 15.05 44.90 42.06
C THR A 552 15.32 44.28 40.69
N PRO A 553 16.56 43.84 40.41
CA PRO A 553 16.90 43.11 39.20
C PRO A 553 16.40 41.67 39.28
N ILE A 554 15.52 41.29 38.35
CA ILE A 554 15.01 39.93 38.16
C ILE A 554 15.82 39.31 37.02
N ASN A 555 16.76 38.42 37.38
CA ASN A 555 17.69 37.81 36.44
C ASN A 555 17.20 36.42 36.01
N ILE A 556 17.10 36.17 34.71
CA ILE A 556 16.81 34.87 34.10
C ILE A 556 17.94 34.50 33.12
N THR A 557 18.25 33.22 32.98
CA THR A 557 19.08 32.70 31.89
C THR A 557 18.17 32.04 30.87
N ILE A 558 18.13 32.54 29.64
CA ILE A 558 17.50 31.84 28.52
C ILE A 558 18.53 30.89 27.93
N ARG A 559 18.12 29.66 27.60
CA ARG A 559 18.93 28.67 26.92
C ARG A 559 18.26 28.26 25.63
N ASN A 560 19.04 28.12 24.56
CA ASN A 560 18.62 27.39 23.38
C ASN A 560 19.14 25.96 23.52
N GLU A 561 18.26 25.00 23.79
CA GLU A 561 18.62 23.58 23.86
C GLU A 561 18.51 22.88 22.49
N GLY A 562 18.08 23.59 21.44
CA GLY A 562 17.95 23.12 20.05
C GLY A 562 19.24 23.30 19.25
N ARG A 563 19.33 22.75 18.03
CA ARG A 563 20.57 22.82 17.22
C ARG A 563 20.66 24.05 16.34
N SER A 564 19.52 24.55 15.85
CA SER A 564 19.48 25.82 15.12
C SER A 564 19.64 27.02 16.04
N LYS A 565 20.09 28.14 15.47
CA LYS A 565 20.07 29.45 16.12
C LYS A 565 18.64 29.97 16.19
N ALA A 566 18.26 30.58 17.32
CA ALA A 566 17.08 31.43 17.40
C ALA A 566 17.49 32.89 17.15
N LYS A 567 16.69 33.65 16.40
CA LYS A 567 16.90 35.08 16.10
C LYS A 567 15.63 35.88 16.38
N ASN A 568 15.78 37.17 16.65
CA ASN A 568 14.73 38.20 16.68
C ASN A 568 13.51 38.03 17.61
N PHE A 569 13.43 36.97 18.43
CA PHE A 569 12.31 36.68 19.33
C PHE A 569 12.17 37.67 20.50
N SER A 570 11.03 37.59 21.21
CA SER A 570 10.76 38.41 22.40
C SER A 570 10.79 37.63 23.73
N VAL A 571 10.82 38.37 24.84
CA VAL A 571 10.78 37.80 26.19
C VAL A 571 9.95 38.70 27.08
N VAL A 572 8.92 38.16 27.73
CA VAL A 572 7.97 38.93 28.54
C VAL A 572 7.98 38.46 29.99
N PHE A 573 8.42 39.36 30.89
CA PHE A 573 8.19 39.24 32.32
C PHE A 573 6.84 39.84 32.69
N ARG A 574 6.02 39.10 33.43
CA ARG A 574 4.75 39.54 34.02
C ARG A 574 4.74 39.33 35.54
N ALA A 575 4.06 40.20 36.27
CA ALA A 575 3.92 40.13 37.72
C ALA A 575 2.49 40.46 38.18
N SER A 576 1.97 39.70 39.16
CA SER A 576 0.61 39.92 39.69
C SER A 576 0.45 41.28 40.40
N GLU A 577 1.55 41.86 40.89
CA GLU A 577 1.65 43.20 41.48
C GLU A 577 3.01 43.89 41.21
N GLY A 578 3.28 45.01 41.89
CA GLY A 578 4.45 45.87 41.67
C GLY A 578 4.29 46.81 40.47
N SER A 579 5.41 47.35 39.98
CA SER A 579 5.41 48.24 38.82
C SER A 579 6.73 48.22 38.04
N PRO A 580 6.70 48.17 36.69
CA PRO A 580 5.53 47.89 35.85
C PRO A 580 5.03 46.44 36.05
N ARG A 581 3.79 46.13 35.65
CA ARG A 581 3.24 44.76 35.74
C ARG A 581 3.71 43.83 34.62
N GLU A 582 4.19 44.40 33.53
CA GLU A 582 4.71 43.69 32.36
C GLU A 582 5.98 44.41 31.87
N ILE A 583 6.99 43.64 31.44
CA ILE A 583 8.20 44.13 30.79
C ILE A 583 8.52 43.19 29.64
N LYS A 584 8.38 43.69 28.40
CA LYS A 584 8.80 43.01 27.18
C LYS A 584 10.21 43.45 26.79
N MET A 585 11.05 42.49 26.40
CA MET A 585 12.39 42.69 25.85
C MET A 585 12.50 41.92 24.54
N HIS A 586 13.43 42.33 23.67
CA HIS A 586 13.74 41.68 22.40
C HIS A 586 15.13 41.03 22.50
N ILE A 587 15.33 39.92 21.80
CA ILE A 587 16.57 39.15 21.78
C ILE A 587 16.99 38.90 20.33
N ASP A 588 18.05 39.59 19.93
CA ASP A 588 18.58 39.58 18.55
C ASP A 588 19.01 38.16 18.10
N GLU A 589 19.74 37.43 18.94
CA GLU A 589 20.10 36.03 18.71
C GLU A 589 20.45 35.25 20.00
N ILE A 590 20.31 33.92 19.92
CA ILE A 590 21.02 32.90 20.73
C ILE A 590 21.44 31.73 19.81
N ASP A 591 22.74 31.42 19.76
CA ASP A 591 23.28 30.27 18.99
C ASP A 591 22.65 28.93 19.43
N GLY A 592 22.69 27.91 18.56
CA GLY A 592 22.27 26.55 18.89
C GLY A 592 23.23 25.80 19.84
N ILE A 593 22.77 24.69 20.43
CA ILE A 593 23.43 23.93 21.50
C ILE A 593 24.88 23.51 21.17
N ASP A 594 25.14 23.09 19.94
CA ASP A 594 26.46 22.60 19.50
C ASP A 594 27.54 23.72 19.46
N SER A 595 27.15 25.00 19.53
CA SER A 595 28.07 26.14 19.55
C SER A 595 28.79 26.38 20.89
N GLY A 596 28.24 25.86 22.00
CA GLY A 596 28.66 26.23 23.36
C GLY A 596 28.34 27.66 23.80
N ARG A 597 27.70 28.49 22.96
CA ARG A 597 27.22 29.86 23.28
C ARG A 597 25.69 29.95 23.35
N ASN A 598 25.06 28.81 23.64
CA ASN A 598 23.62 28.58 23.52
C ASN A 598 22.78 29.17 24.67
N TRP A 599 23.17 30.30 25.25
CA TRP A 599 22.45 30.93 26.35
C TRP A 599 22.71 32.44 26.43
N LYS A 600 21.74 33.17 27.00
CA LYS A 600 21.79 34.63 27.17
C LYS A 600 21.15 34.99 28.51
N ASN A 601 21.82 35.82 29.30
CA ASN A 601 21.26 36.34 30.56
C ASN A 601 20.46 37.60 30.31
N VAL A 602 19.25 37.67 30.86
CA VAL A 602 18.33 38.80 30.75
C VAL A 602 17.99 39.31 32.15
N THR A 603 17.95 40.64 32.32
CA THR A 603 17.64 41.31 33.60
C THR A 603 16.46 42.25 33.43
N PHE A 604 15.33 41.88 34.01
CA PHE A 604 14.17 42.77 34.13
C PHE A 604 14.31 43.65 35.38
N TYR A 605 13.86 44.90 35.34
CA TYR A 605 13.98 45.84 36.45
C TYR A 605 12.59 46.23 36.98
N TRP A 606 12.11 45.49 37.97
CA TRP A 606 10.77 45.61 38.54
C TRP A 606 10.80 46.27 39.93
N THR A 607 9.76 47.04 40.26
CA THR A 607 9.65 47.73 41.56
C THR A 607 8.62 47.06 42.45
N ALA A 608 9.04 46.66 43.65
CA ALA A 608 8.20 45.90 44.58
C ALA A 608 6.97 46.70 45.06
N PRO A 609 5.81 46.04 45.30
CA PRO A 609 4.64 46.70 45.85
C PRO A 609 4.91 47.24 47.27
N LYS A 610 4.10 48.21 47.70
CA LYS A 610 4.19 48.81 49.06
C LYS A 610 3.45 47.97 50.12
N ARG A 611 3.66 46.65 50.09
CA ARG A 611 3.18 45.69 51.10
C ARG A 611 4.14 44.50 51.22
N VAL A 612 4.13 43.84 52.38
CA VAL A 612 4.78 42.53 52.57
C VAL A 612 3.89 41.45 51.95
N GLY A 613 4.50 40.42 51.38
CA GLY A 613 3.79 39.26 50.84
C GLY A 613 4.52 38.59 49.68
N PHE A 614 3.79 37.74 48.97
CA PHE A 614 4.25 37.09 47.75
C PHE A 614 3.70 37.83 46.53
N VAL A 615 4.51 37.89 45.46
CA VAL A 615 4.08 38.31 44.12
C VAL A 615 4.41 37.21 43.15
N ASP A 616 3.40 36.62 42.54
CA ASP A 616 3.52 35.61 41.50
C ASP A 616 4.04 36.28 40.21
N ILE A 617 4.97 35.60 39.52
CA ILE A 617 5.59 36.08 38.30
C ILE A 617 5.59 35.00 37.21
N THR A 618 5.53 35.44 35.97
CA THR A 618 5.68 34.61 34.77
C THR A 618 6.78 35.22 33.91
N ILE A 619 7.66 34.40 33.34
CA ILE A 619 8.64 34.79 32.33
C ILE A 619 8.42 33.89 31.13
N GLU A 620 7.92 34.48 30.05
CA GLU A 620 7.60 33.82 28.79
C GLU A 620 8.73 34.15 27.79
N VAL A 621 9.33 33.12 27.19
CA VAL A 621 10.29 33.25 26.09
C VAL A 621 9.54 33.01 24.78
N ASP A 622 9.92 33.74 23.74
CA ASP A 622 9.21 33.86 22.46
C ASP A 622 7.71 34.12 22.60
N ALA A 623 7.37 35.15 23.38
CA ALA A 623 6.01 35.56 23.72
C ALA A 623 5.18 36.13 22.54
N ASP A 624 5.65 35.98 21.30
CA ASP A 624 4.98 36.41 20.07
C ASP A 624 4.81 35.30 19.02
N ASP A 625 5.40 34.10 19.22
CA ASP A 625 5.47 33.03 18.21
C ASP A 625 6.28 33.49 16.96
N ASP A 626 7.46 34.09 17.20
CA ASP A 626 8.38 34.60 16.16
C ASP A 626 9.31 33.50 15.58
N VAL A 627 9.48 32.36 16.25
CA VAL A 627 10.48 31.32 15.94
C VAL A 627 9.89 29.90 15.90
N GLU A 628 10.08 29.17 14.79
CA GLU A 628 9.71 27.75 14.66
C GLU A 628 10.56 26.85 15.60
N GLU A 629 10.06 26.63 16.82
CA GLU A 629 10.69 25.83 17.87
C GLU A 629 10.57 24.31 17.65
N LEU A 630 11.27 23.54 18.48
CA LEU A 630 11.16 22.09 18.55
C LEU A 630 9.81 21.65 19.15
N ILE A 631 8.82 21.45 18.28
CA ILE A 631 7.51 20.86 18.58
C ILE A 631 7.67 19.46 19.21
N ASN A 632 7.82 19.42 20.53
CA ASN A 632 8.06 18.20 21.28
C ASN A 632 6.72 17.48 21.49
N HIS A 633 6.37 16.58 20.58
CA HIS A 633 5.02 16.00 20.44
C HIS A 633 4.65 14.99 21.56
N ARG A 634 4.66 15.46 22.81
CA ARG A 634 4.34 14.74 24.05
C ARG A 634 3.32 15.51 24.89
N ILE A 635 2.22 15.94 24.26
CA ILE A 635 1.03 16.50 24.90
C ILE A 635 1.31 17.87 25.54
N ASP A 636 0.46 18.85 25.21
CA ASP A 636 0.54 20.26 25.59
C ASP A 636 1.65 21.05 24.85
N GLY A 637 1.26 22.16 24.19
CA GLY A 637 2.13 22.93 23.29
C GLY A 637 3.04 23.89 24.04
N GLU A 638 4.33 23.91 23.67
CA GLU A 638 5.37 24.87 24.08
C GLU A 638 5.50 25.21 25.58
N GLU A 639 5.03 24.35 26.51
CA GLU A 639 5.17 24.61 27.96
C GLU A 639 6.65 24.73 28.42
N ASN A 640 7.61 24.34 27.58
CA ASN A 640 9.04 24.58 27.78
C ASN A 640 9.47 26.05 27.58
N ASN A 641 8.68 26.94 26.97
CA ASN A 641 9.02 28.37 26.81
C ASN A 641 8.67 29.26 28.04
N VAL A 642 7.84 28.79 28.99
CA VAL A 642 7.39 29.57 30.18
C VAL A 642 8.10 29.18 31.49
N ALA A 643 8.55 30.14 32.30
CA ALA A 643 8.90 29.95 33.72
C ALA A 643 7.88 30.65 34.64
N VAL A 644 7.48 29.99 35.73
CA VAL A 644 6.51 30.53 36.72
C VAL A 644 7.15 30.51 38.11
N GLY A 645 7.12 31.65 38.80
CA GLY A 645 7.84 31.81 40.06
C GLY A 645 7.19 32.80 41.01
N VAL A 646 7.89 33.11 42.11
CA VAL A 646 7.41 34.01 43.16
C VAL A 646 8.52 34.93 43.65
N ILE A 647 8.16 36.20 43.91
CA ILE A 647 8.98 37.17 44.62
C ILE A 647 8.45 37.33 46.04
N THR A 648 9.29 37.11 47.04
CA THR A 648 8.99 37.40 48.45
C THR A 648 9.37 38.85 48.76
N VAL A 649 8.38 39.65 49.19
CA VAL A 649 8.54 41.08 49.52
C VAL A 649 8.57 41.26 51.04
N GLU A 650 9.68 41.79 51.55
CA GLU A 650 9.99 41.89 52.98
C GLU A 650 10.07 43.36 53.46
N LEU A 651 10.12 43.55 54.79
CA LEU A 651 10.39 44.85 55.42
C LEU A 651 11.91 45.04 55.59
N SER A 652 12.41 46.25 55.35
CA SER A 652 13.82 46.58 55.63
C SER A 652 14.14 46.45 57.12
N GLU A 653 15.20 45.71 57.47
CA GLU A 653 15.75 45.68 58.85
C GLU A 653 16.41 47.04 59.21
N GLY A 654 15.60 48.06 59.50
CA GLY A 654 16.09 49.44 59.55
C GLY A 654 15.25 50.47 60.32
N SER A 655 14.31 50.06 61.19
CA SER A 655 13.41 51.00 61.90
C SER A 655 13.23 50.72 63.40
N GLY A 656 14.34 50.68 64.15
CA GLY A 656 14.33 50.81 65.61
C GLY A 656 14.23 52.28 66.06
N PRO A 657 13.54 52.64 67.17
CA PRO A 657 13.46 54.02 67.63
C PRO A 657 14.79 54.60 68.13
N PRO A 658 15.08 55.90 67.90
CA PRO A 658 16.39 56.49 68.22
C PRO A 658 16.56 56.80 69.72
N THR A 659 17.60 56.23 70.34
CA THR A 659 18.06 56.59 71.69
C THR A 659 19.13 57.69 71.62
N GLY A 660 18.78 58.92 72.03
CA GLY A 660 19.69 60.07 71.97
C GLY A 660 20.71 60.13 73.13
N GLY A 661 21.97 60.49 72.85
CA GLY A 661 23.03 60.49 73.88
C GLY A 661 24.35 61.23 73.54
N LYS A 662 24.31 62.58 73.52
CA LYS A 662 25.43 63.54 73.77
C LYS A 662 26.89 63.17 73.36
N GLY A 663 27.35 63.73 72.24
CA GLY A 663 28.44 64.73 72.18
C GLY A 663 29.92 64.34 72.32
N GLY A 664 30.81 65.09 71.65
CA GLY A 664 32.26 65.10 71.91
C GLY A 664 33.18 65.14 70.67
N THR A 665 33.66 66.35 70.33
CA THR A 665 34.95 66.74 69.69
C THR A 665 35.77 65.78 68.78
N SER A 666 36.40 66.38 67.76
CA SER A 666 37.21 65.76 66.70
C SER A 666 38.64 65.32 67.10
N SER A 667 39.16 64.26 66.46
CA SER A 667 40.50 64.24 65.79
C SER A 667 40.88 62.87 65.18
N GLY A 668 41.74 62.89 64.15
CA GLY A 668 42.83 61.91 63.97
C GLY A 668 42.57 60.48 63.47
N GLY A 669 42.61 60.27 62.13
CA GLY A 669 43.58 59.38 61.45
C GLY A 669 43.63 57.84 61.65
N VAL A 670 43.39 57.12 60.54
CA VAL A 670 44.11 55.90 60.05
C VAL A 670 44.24 54.65 60.96
N GLY A 671 43.71 53.49 60.53
CA GLY A 671 44.20 52.18 61.00
C GLY A 671 43.32 50.94 60.75
N LEU A 672 43.72 50.06 59.82
CA LEU A 672 43.06 48.79 59.49
C LEU A 672 43.18 47.70 60.59
N LYS A 673 42.04 47.10 61.04
CA LYS A 673 41.69 45.64 60.95
C LYS A 673 40.51 45.23 61.86
N ALA A 674 39.82 44.14 61.48
CA ALA A 674 38.72 43.49 62.22
C ALA A 674 39.24 42.47 63.28
N PRO A 675 38.42 41.94 64.22
CA PRO A 675 37.41 40.90 63.90
C PRO A 675 36.13 40.81 64.80
N SER A 676 35.18 39.95 64.37
CA SER A 676 34.24 39.08 65.15
C SER A 676 33.47 39.58 66.40
N GLY A 677 32.13 39.33 66.45
CA GLY A 677 31.28 39.69 67.61
C GLY A 677 29.93 38.97 67.80
N THR A 678 29.73 37.75 67.28
CA THR A 678 28.56 36.87 67.60
C THR A 678 28.64 36.40 69.08
N VAL A 679 27.61 35.99 69.85
CA VAL A 679 26.25 35.40 69.68
C VAL A 679 25.40 35.81 70.93
N LYS A 680 24.06 35.71 71.03
CA LYS A 680 23.17 34.54 71.26
C LYS A 680 21.77 35.08 71.62
N GLY A 681 20.62 34.43 71.38
CA GLY A 681 20.36 33.10 70.80
C GLY A 681 19.80 32.10 71.83
N TYR A 682 18.51 31.75 71.74
CA TYR A 682 17.77 30.74 72.53
C TYR A 682 16.36 30.58 71.89
N LEU A 683 15.69 29.42 71.74
CA LEU A 683 15.86 27.96 71.94
C LEU A 683 14.83 27.31 70.94
N LEU A 684 14.83 26.09 70.39
CA LEU A 684 15.59 24.82 70.30
C LEU A 684 14.92 24.04 69.13
N ASN A 685 15.43 23.00 68.44
CA ASN A 685 16.77 22.46 68.09
C ASN A 685 16.52 21.40 66.95
N PRO A 686 17.55 20.80 66.30
CA PRO A 686 17.35 20.01 65.08
C PRO A 686 17.37 18.47 65.29
N ILE A 687 17.01 17.71 64.23
CA ILE A 687 17.53 16.35 63.94
C ILE A 687 17.49 16.09 62.42
N PRO A 688 18.38 15.25 61.83
CA PRO A 688 18.76 15.40 60.40
C PRO A 688 18.58 14.15 59.53
N TRP A 689 18.55 14.33 58.20
CA TRP A 689 19.45 13.59 57.29
C TRP A 689 19.55 14.19 55.88
N LEU A 690 20.73 14.06 55.28
CA LEU A 690 20.94 14.10 53.83
C LEU A 690 22.16 13.20 53.52
N SER A 691 21.91 12.01 52.99
CA SER A 691 22.90 11.02 52.59
C SER A 691 22.22 9.97 51.69
N GLU A 692 23.01 9.23 50.91
CA GLU A 692 22.58 8.63 49.64
C GLU A 692 21.70 7.36 49.73
N LYS A 693 21.12 7.00 48.56
CA LYS A 693 20.67 5.67 48.10
C LYS A 693 19.36 5.08 48.67
N GLY A 694 18.29 5.33 47.91
CA GLY A 694 17.42 4.25 47.40
C GLY A 694 16.11 3.95 48.13
N GLY A 695 15.05 3.70 47.34
CA GLY A 695 13.91 2.86 47.75
C GLY A 695 12.58 3.57 48.08
N SER A 696 11.58 3.31 47.23
CA SER A 696 10.13 3.21 47.52
C SER A 696 9.37 4.33 48.27
N LEU A 697 8.36 4.86 47.58
CA LEU A 697 6.98 5.07 48.06
C LEU A 697 6.77 5.46 49.55
N GLY A 698 6.74 6.77 49.80
CA GLY A 698 6.17 7.34 51.02
C GLY A 698 5.77 8.81 50.79
N PHE A 699 4.47 9.10 50.68
CA PHE A 699 3.99 10.47 50.46
C PHE A 699 4.11 11.32 51.73
N SER A 700 4.39 12.61 51.53
CA SER A 700 4.41 13.60 52.62
C SER A 700 3.04 13.74 53.30
N PHE A 701 3.00 14.09 54.60
CA PHE A 701 1.74 14.43 55.27
C PHE A 701 0.96 15.54 54.55
N TRP A 702 1.68 16.50 53.94
CA TRP A 702 1.07 17.56 53.13
C TRP A 702 0.53 17.05 51.79
N GLU A 703 1.21 16.12 51.13
CA GLU A 703 0.64 15.43 49.96
C GLU A 703 -0.58 14.59 50.34
N TYR A 704 -0.53 13.88 51.46
CA TYR A 704 -1.67 13.08 51.93
C TYR A 704 -2.87 13.97 52.22
N LEU A 705 -2.66 15.15 52.81
CA LEU A 705 -3.70 16.15 53.03
C LEU A 705 -4.26 16.67 51.69
N ILE A 706 -3.39 17.15 50.79
CA ILE A 706 -3.79 17.68 49.47
C ILE A 706 -4.54 16.63 48.64
N LYS A 707 -4.03 15.40 48.57
CA LYS A 707 -4.67 14.30 47.82
C LYS A 707 -5.96 13.84 48.49
N SER A 708 -6.05 13.83 49.81
CA SER A 708 -7.32 13.58 50.53
C SER A 708 -8.35 14.68 50.24
N THR A 709 -7.95 15.96 50.22
CA THR A 709 -8.82 17.08 49.84
C THR A 709 -9.28 16.97 48.38
N ALA A 710 -8.37 16.65 47.45
CA ALA A 710 -8.71 16.44 46.04
C ALA A 710 -9.69 15.26 45.84
N VAL A 711 -9.50 14.15 46.56
CA VAL A 711 -10.44 13.01 46.55
C VAL A 711 -11.80 13.40 47.14
N LEU A 712 -11.84 14.17 48.23
CA LEU A 712 -13.10 14.66 48.81
C LEU A 712 -13.84 15.64 47.88
N VAL A 713 -13.12 16.50 47.16
CA VAL A 713 -13.69 17.38 46.12
C VAL A 713 -14.20 16.54 44.94
N GLY A 714 -13.43 15.56 44.46
CA GLY A 714 -13.84 14.65 43.39
C GLY A 714 -15.11 13.86 43.75
N ILE A 715 -15.18 13.28 44.95
CA ILE A 715 -16.38 12.61 45.47
C ILE A 715 -17.56 13.58 45.56
N SER A 716 -17.34 14.81 46.01
CA SER A 716 -18.39 15.85 46.09
C SER A 716 -18.95 16.21 44.72
N LEU A 717 -18.10 16.34 43.70
CA LEU A 717 -18.49 16.59 42.31
C LEU A 717 -19.23 15.39 41.70
N LEU A 718 -18.78 14.16 41.98
CA LEU A 718 -19.42 12.93 41.49
C LEU A 718 -20.82 12.74 42.11
N VAL A 719 -20.98 13.04 43.41
CA VAL A 719 -22.27 13.05 44.10
C VAL A 719 -23.19 14.16 43.56
N LEU A 720 -22.67 15.36 43.29
CA LEU A 720 -23.41 16.44 42.62
C LEU A 720 -23.88 16.04 41.21
N GLY A 721 -23.00 15.43 40.41
CA GLY A 721 -23.31 14.91 39.08
C GLY A 721 -24.43 13.86 39.13
N PHE A 722 -24.32 12.87 40.02
CA PHE A 722 -25.34 11.85 40.24
C PHE A 722 -26.70 12.45 40.65
N PHE A 723 -26.72 13.48 41.49
CA PHE A 723 -27.97 14.19 41.83
C PHE A 723 -28.53 14.99 40.64
N PHE A 724 -27.69 15.58 39.79
CA PHE A 724 -28.14 16.24 38.56
C PHE A 724 -28.72 15.26 37.54
N GLU A 725 -28.04 14.14 37.27
CA GLU A 725 -28.56 13.08 36.38
C GLU A 725 -29.85 12.48 36.91
N ARG A 726 -29.92 12.14 38.20
CA ARG A 726 -31.14 11.60 38.81
C ARG A 726 -32.32 12.59 38.72
N ARG A 727 -32.06 13.89 38.79
CA ARG A 727 -33.08 14.93 38.60
C ARG A 727 -33.55 15.01 37.14
N LYS A 728 -32.61 14.94 36.18
CA LYS A 728 -32.89 14.89 34.73
C LYS A 728 -33.67 13.63 34.35
N HIS A 729 -33.29 12.47 34.87
CA HIS A 729 -33.94 11.18 34.61
C HIS A 729 -35.37 11.13 35.20
N ASN A 730 -35.61 11.74 36.36
CA ASN A 730 -36.96 11.86 36.90
C ASN A 730 -37.85 12.78 36.04
N GLN A 731 -37.32 13.91 35.54
CA GLN A 731 -38.07 14.81 34.64
C GLN A 731 -38.46 14.15 33.30
N VAL A 732 -37.76 13.10 32.86
CA VAL A 732 -38.06 12.31 31.65
C VAL A 732 -39.06 11.17 31.93
N LYS A 733 -39.57 11.03 33.16
CA LYS A 733 -40.56 9.99 33.55
C LYS A 733 -41.91 10.53 34.04
N GLU A 734 -42.12 11.85 34.03
CA GLU A 734 -43.38 12.51 34.39
C GLU A 734 -43.87 13.48 33.29
N GLY A 735 -43.47 13.24 32.03
CA GLY A 735 -43.87 13.98 30.83
C GLY A 735 -44.33 13.05 29.71
#